data_AF-A0A812L6C6-F1
#
_entry.id   AF-A0A812L6C6-F1
#
_cell.length_a   1.000
_cell.length_b   1.000
_cell.length_c   1.000
_cell.angle_alpha   90.00
_cell.angle_beta   90.00
_cell.angle_gamma   90.00
#
_symmetry.space_group_name_H-M   'P 1'
#
loop_
_entity.id
_entity.type
_entity.pdbx_description
1 polymer ?
#
loop_
_entity_poly.entity_id
_entity_poly.type
_entity_poly.pdbx_seq_one_letter_code
_entity_poly.pdbx_strand_id
1 'polypeptide(L)'
;MCVWLILLSAAAAADDFAAVAATDFDVPGCAVTGASVLQHRAHTSSTAKAAPECGRASLLSRGTVGRGGGGLDASSGNIDYMHGSFTDYKSFQSSRVPLNCPWNHALLNDFHEGKVYQQCCPLSSLACAGCERYDPSTDSCLQCAAGFHPFVPSEPAASNQTICQLCTDVAWADADGSNCAAFETSGMCSLGRVPNALNLTVNKGLLATEACCACGGGARGASPFAYPALNVPCGKSAVALLPVPRLDAAYLTEQCLVHQVNLTMDGRTGKVFGDLNSPEPQTITCQITTKKARPGDVITPRASANLQIRVVHFACSASALTFTEPNQSFTPAFQGSFGEFELRCTPDLPWAQIDHFGTISQNGNSPLPRTAGCTVSAKGCLDGAGGNCTVVTRSTETVLVAANEPTELFLVSEELSLVVGRATRNIRLSSVLNAQEESEIDPPVAYHVECGQGTRFDARRGVLTKDGLEVQGEPSAALLKHCHASQSRCQIRLACRAYAVLPFSKKLLRADFRVSVMDNTCWTRGQLDRGFEERFKQDYFAPLPALKILSNQTLDANASNATVARCRGLCGADKTCAAAGVDLAGNCYKAVHAGRPSASNLTSVHVKVTDCDPLKQCLMIAVPGEAYLSGQFCPVENHMQLPVYSKDGATDASTLYLGPCWIQFVL
;
A
#
# COMPACT_ATOMS: atom_id res chain seq x y z
N MET A 1 10.01 56.23 -9.48
CA MET A 1 11.02 55.79 -10.47
C MET A 1 10.46 54.55 -11.16
N CYS A 2 10.38 54.61 -12.48
CA CYS A 2 9.66 53.79 -13.49
C CYS A 2 9.72 52.27 -13.24
N VAL A 3 8.71 51.41 -13.38
CA VAL A 3 7.59 51.16 -14.36
C VAL A 3 8.06 50.85 -15.79
N TRP A 4 7.40 49.83 -16.39
CA TRP A 4 7.39 49.28 -17.77
C TRP A 4 7.92 47.83 -17.79
N LEU A 5 7.21 46.72 -18.11
CA LEU A 5 6.01 46.40 -18.93
C LEU A 5 6.19 46.60 -20.44
N ILE A 6 6.05 45.49 -21.21
CA ILE A 6 5.57 45.28 -22.61
C ILE A 6 6.12 43.90 -23.10
N LEU A 7 5.33 42.82 -23.36
CA LEU A 7 4.40 42.50 -24.48
C LEU A 7 5.10 42.50 -25.87
N LEU A 8 5.18 41.41 -26.66
CA LEU A 8 4.22 40.97 -27.70
C LEU A 8 4.92 39.86 -28.54
N SER A 9 4.31 38.67 -28.70
CA SER A 9 3.67 38.12 -29.94
C SER A 9 4.60 37.89 -31.14
N ALA A 10 4.84 36.65 -31.59
CA ALA A 10 4.03 35.83 -32.51
C ALA A 10 4.24 36.14 -34.01
N ALA A 11 4.67 35.13 -34.78
CA ALA A 11 4.39 34.82 -36.21
C ALA A 11 5.50 33.85 -36.70
N ALA A 12 5.24 32.60 -37.07
CA ALA A 12 4.50 32.07 -38.24
C ALA A 12 5.39 31.80 -39.47
N ALA A 13 4.98 30.78 -40.24
CA ALA A 13 5.49 30.24 -41.51
C ALA A 13 6.68 29.27 -41.41
N ALA A 14 6.55 27.96 -41.63
CA ALA A 14 5.99 27.18 -42.77
C ALA A 14 7.02 26.94 -43.90
N ASP A 15 7.27 25.64 -44.07
CA ASP A 15 7.40 24.84 -45.30
C ASP A 15 8.66 24.86 -46.20
N ASP A 16 9.13 23.61 -46.36
CA ASP A 16 9.57 22.94 -47.59
C ASP A 16 10.91 23.33 -48.27
N PHE A 17 11.83 22.35 -48.40
CA PHE A 17 11.90 21.46 -49.58
C PHE A 17 13.19 20.62 -49.61
N ALA A 18 13.03 19.43 -50.22
CA ALA A 18 13.95 18.73 -51.12
C ALA A 18 15.11 17.87 -50.57
N ALA A 19 14.90 16.57 -50.74
CA ALA A 19 15.90 15.53 -50.95
C ALA A 19 16.81 15.80 -52.18
N VAL A 20 18.05 15.31 -52.10
CA VAL A 20 18.87 14.93 -53.26
C VAL A 20 19.58 13.61 -52.96
N ALA A 21 19.58 12.73 -53.95
CA ALA A 21 20.06 11.37 -53.94
C ALA A 21 21.52 11.21 -54.41
N ALA A 22 22.07 10.05 -54.06
CA ALA A 22 23.08 9.24 -54.76
C ALA A 22 24.55 9.71 -54.83
N THR A 23 25.48 8.85 -54.42
CA THR A 23 26.24 7.97 -55.34
C THR A 23 27.23 7.06 -54.60
N ASP A 24 27.41 5.85 -55.15
CA ASP A 24 28.35 4.78 -54.80
C ASP A 24 29.83 5.16 -54.97
N PHE A 25 30.73 4.48 -54.22
CA PHE A 25 32.03 4.01 -54.75
C PHE A 25 32.62 2.86 -53.90
N ASP A 26 33.06 1.81 -54.60
CA ASP A 26 33.70 0.56 -54.17
C ASP A 26 35.20 0.71 -53.76
N VAL A 27 35.60 0.04 -52.65
CA VAL A 27 36.70 -1.00 -52.46
C VAL A 27 38.17 -0.66 -52.89
N PRO A 28 39.31 -1.29 -52.41
CA PRO A 28 39.60 -2.29 -51.33
C PRO A 28 40.79 -1.96 -50.37
N GLY A 29 40.89 -2.74 -49.27
CA GLY A 29 42.07 -3.56 -48.93
C GLY A 29 43.26 -2.94 -48.16
N CYS A 30 43.59 -3.50 -46.99
CA CYS A 30 44.86 -4.18 -46.68
C CYS A 30 44.99 -4.52 -45.18
N ALA A 31 45.24 -5.79 -44.89
CA ALA A 31 45.67 -6.31 -43.61
C ALA A 31 47.20 -6.12 -43.44
N VAL A 32 47.68 -5.80 -42.24
CA VAL A 32 49.00 -6.25 -41.73
C VAL A 32 48.96 -6.41 -40.21
N THR A 33 49.49 -7.55 -39.78
CA THR A 33 49.83 -8.09 -38.47
C THR A 33 50.84 -7.29 -37.65
N GLY A 34 50.87 -7.46 -36.33
CA GLY A 34 52.03 -7.02 -35.52
C GLY A 34 51.86 -7.17 -34.01
N ALA A 35 52.20 -8.35 -33.48
CA ALA A 35 52.42 -8.59 -32.06
C ALA A 35 53.80 -8.09 -31.59
N SER A 36 53.93 -7.67 -30.32
CA SER A 36 54.98 -8.05 -29.34
C SER A 36 55.12 -6.99 -28.23
N VAL A 37 54.81 -7.32 -26.97
CA VAL A 37 55.75 -7.69 -25.87
C VAL A 37 56.55 -6.51 -25.29
N LEU A 38 56.29 -6.19 -24.01
CA LEU A 38 57.35 -5.93 -23.03
C LEU A 38 56.89 -6.24 -21.59
N GLN A 39 57.66 -7.12 -20.96
CA GLN A 39 57.61 -7.59 -19.57
C GLN A 39 58.18 -6.58 -18.58
N HIS A 40 57.75 -6.67 -17.31
CA HIS A 40 58.62 -6.76 -16.11
C HIS A 40 57.78 -7.31 -14.92
N ARG A 41 57.94 -8.58 -14.52
CA ARG A 41 58.68 -9.11 -13.34
C ARG A 41 58.29 -8.42 -12.01
N ALA A 42 57.45 -8.99 -11.14
CA ALA A 42 57.57 -10.16 -10.25
C ALA A 42 58.57 -10.00 -9.08
N HIS A 43 58.05 -10.03 -7.83
CA HIS A 43 58.69 -10.66 -6.67
C HIS A 43 57.64 -11.29 -5.72
N THR A 44 57.82 -12.60 -5.54
CA THR A 44 57.34 -13.56 -4.52
C THR A 44 57.86 -13.18 -3.12
N SER A 45 57.52 -13.70 -1.93
CA SER A 45 56.65 -14.75 -1.36
C SER A 45 56.96 -14.70 0.17
N SER A 46 56.01 -14.90 1.08
CA SER A 46 56.20 -15.82 2.22
C SER A 46 54.95 -16.07 3.05
N THR A 47 54.79 -17.34 3.38
CA THR A 47 53.80 -18.08 4.19
C THR A 47 53.83 -17.84 5.71
N ALA A 48 52.67 -17.89 6.37
CA ALA A 48 52.38 -18.52 7.69
C ALA A 48 50.88 -18.32 8.01
N LYS A 49 49.99 -19.33 7.94
CA LYS A 49 49.67 -20.42 8.90
C LYS A 49 49.14 -19.93 10.27
N ALA A 50 47.82 -20.02 10.45
CA ALA A 50 47.09 -20.67 11.57
C ALA A 50 45.73 -19.98 11.89
N ALA A 51 44.68 -20.79 11.95
CA ALA A 51 43.34 -20.49 12.50
C ALA A 51 43.36 -20.50 14.05
N PRO A 52 42.27 -20.08 14.73
CA PRO A 52 41.10 -20.95 14.97
C PRO A 52 39.75 -20.23 14.76
N GLU A 53 38.78 -20.83 14.06
CA GLU A 53 37.66 -21.63 14.60
C GLU A 53 36.88 -20.97 15.76
N CYS A 54 35.72 -20.38 15.42
CA CYS A 54 34.61 -20.16 16.35
C CYS A 54 33.40 -20.99 15.87
N GLY A 55 32.97 -21.91 16.75
CA GLY A 55 32.04 -22.98 16.47
C GLY A 55 30.58 -22.57 16.23
N ARG A 56 29.94 -23.34 15.37
CA ARG A 56 28.48 -23.42 15.22
C ARG A 56 27.90 -24.34 16.29
N ALA A 57 26.94 -23.85 17.07
CA ALA A 57 26.07 -24.67 17.90
C ALA A 57 24.89 -25.19 17.04
N SER A 58 24.85 -26.50 16.81
CA SER A 58 23.68 -27.24 16.34
C SER A 58 22.85 -27.68 17.54
N LEU A 59 21.59 -27.25 17.62
CA LEU A 59 20.62 -27.80 18.57
C LEU A 59 19.86 -28.96 17.92
N LEU A 60 20.13 -30.15 18.45
CA LEU A 60 19.36 -31.38 18.29
C LEU A 60 18.07 -31.31 19.14
N SER A 61 16.94 -31.71 18.57
CA SER A 61 15.81 -32.23 19.35
C SER A 61 15.12 -33.40 18.61
N ARG A 62 15.48 -34.62 19.00
CA ARG A 62 14.56 -35.77 19.11
C ARG A 62 13.75 -35.52 20.40
N GLY A 63 12.46 -35.77 20.56
CA GLY A 63 11.47 -36.57 19.86
C GLY A 63 10.69 -37.33 20.94
N THR A 64 9.35 -37.32 20.92
CA THR A 64 8.55 -38.33 21.63
C THR A 64 7.19 -38.55 20.98
N VAL A 65 6.91 -39.83 20.75
CA VAL A 65 5.66 -40.44 20.33
C VAL A 65 4.79 -40.66 21.56
N GLY A 66 3.49 -40.36 21.48
CA GLY A 66 2.50 -40.72 22.48
C GLY A 66 1.17 -41.06 21.79
N ARG A 67 0.69 -42.29 22.02
CA ARG A 67 -0.49 -42.93 21.41
C ARG A 67 -1.45 -43.32 22.54
N GLY A 68 -2.75 -43.16 22.34
CA GLY A 68 -3.84 -43.68 23.18
C GLY A 68 -4.69 -42.55 23.79
N GLY A 69 -6.02 -42.62 23.91
CA GLY A 69 -7.05 -43.63 23.66
C GLY A 69 -8.42 -42.94 23.85
N GLY A 70 -9.51 -43.61 23.46
CA GLY A 70 -10.84 -42.98 23.28
C GLY A 70 -11.70 -42.78 24.54
N GLY A 71 -12.95 -42.33 24.34
CA GLY A 71 -13.99 -42.35 25.37
C GLY A 71 -15.09 -41.28 25.25
N LEU A 72 -16.18 -41.65 24.57
CA LEU A 72 -17.61 -41.51 24.94
C LEU A 72 -18.26 -40.16 25.30
N ASP A 73 -19.30 -39.84 24.51
CA ASP A 73 -20.66 -39.38 24.85
C ASP A 73 -20.95 -38.65 26.16
N ALA A 74 -21.48 -37.43 26.04
CA ALA A 74 -22.63 -36.98 26.83
C ALA A 74 -23.35 -35.78 26.19
N SER A 75 -24.61 -36.01 25.85
CA SER A 75 -25.65 -35.05 25.48
C SER A 75 -26.18 -34.27 26.69
N SER A 76 -26.41 -32.95 26.55
CA SER A 76 -27.47 -32.23 27.27
C SER A 76 -27.78 -30.89 26.59
N GLY A 77 -29.05 -30.64 26.27
CA GLY A 77 -29.50 -29.52 25.44
C GLY A 77 -30.04 -28.28 26.17
N ASN A 78 -30.57 -27.38 25.31
CA ASN A 78 -31.35 -26.14 25.55
C ASN A 78 -30.55 -24.95 26.14
N ILE A 79 -30.66 -23.70 25.66
CA ILE A 79 -31.82 -22.94 25.15
C ILE A 79 -31.40 -21.98 24.02
N ASP A 80 -32.28 -21.84 23.02
CA ASP A 80 -32.19 -20.95 21.85
C ASP A 80 -32.03 -19.45 22.16
N TYR A 81 -31.03 -18.82 21.54
CA TYR A 81 -31.07 -17.43 21.12
C TYR A 81 -30.56 -17.36 19.68
N MET A 82 -31.42 -16.89 18.75
CA MET A 82 -31.12 -16.79 17.34
C MET A 82 -29.98 -15.78 17.06
N HIS A 83 -28.77 -16.30 16.92
CA HIS A 83 -27.76 -15.73 16.03
C HIS A 83 -27.75 -16.59 14.76
N GLY A 84 -28.14 -16.00 13.63
CA GLY A 84 -28.10 -16.66 12.32
C GLY A 84 -26.66 -17.06 11.97
N SER A 85 -26.37 -18.34 12.10
CA SER A 85 -25.08 -18.96 11.76
C SER A 85 -24.93 -19.06 10.23
N PHE A 86 -24.02 -18.27 9.67
CA PHE A 86 -23.53 -18.35 8.29
C PHE A 86 -22.58 -19.54 8.10
N THR A 87 -23.07 -20.79 8.18
CA THR A 87 -22.21 -21.99 8.18
C THR A 87 -22.25 -22.86 6.92
N ASP A 88 -22.83 -22.41 5.81
CA ASP A 88 -22.91 -23.27 4.62
C ASP A 88 -22.56 -22.57 3.29
N TYR A 89 -21.48 -21.79 3.29
CA TYR A 89 -20.84 -21.33 2.06
C TYR A 89 -19.46 -21.96 1.91
N LYS A 90 -19.18 -22.51 0.72
CA LYS A 90 -17.89 -23.10 0.33
C LYS A 90 -16.74 -22.19 0.76
N SER A 91 -16.04 -22.64 1.80
CA SER A 91 -14.80 -22.18 2.42
C SER A 91 -14.16 -20.90 1.85
N PHE A 92 -14.29 -19.79 2.60
CA PHE A 92 -13.22 -18.80 2.68
C PHE A 92 -11.99 -19.51 3.26
N GLN A 93 -11.06 -19.95 2.41
CA GLN A 93 -9.81 -20.49 2.89
C GLN A 93 -8.87 -19.33 3.18
N SER A 94 -8.46 -19.18 4.44
CA SER A 94 -7.26 -18.40 4.77
C SER A 94 -6.06 -19.16 4.23
N SER A 95 -5.85 -19.07 2.92
CA SER A 95 -4.90 -19.94 2.23
C SER A 95 -3.52 -19.31 2.26
N ARG A 96 -2.53 -20.09 2.74
CA ARG A 96 -1.11 -19.79 2.50
C ARG A 96 -0.70 -20.08 1.05
N VAL A 97 -1.56 -20.76 0.29
CA VAL A 97 -1.34 -21.16 -1.09
C VAL A 97 -2.12 -20.21 -2.00
N PRO A 98 -1.48 -19.59 -3.01
CA PRO A 98 -2.18 -18.70 -3.93
C PRO A 98 -3.33 -19.44 -4.63
N LEU A 99 -4.53 -18.88 -4.56
CA LEU A 99 -5.70 -19.38 -5.28
C LEU A 99 -5.51 -19.13 -6.78
N ASN A 100 -5.47 -20.19 -7.59
CA ASN A 100 -5.41 -20.05 -9.04
C ASN A 100 -6.83 -19.85 -9.60
N CYS A 101 -7.11 -18.66 -10.11
CA CYS A 101 -8.42 -18.35 -10.69
C CYS A 101 -8.51 -18.80 -12.15
N PRO A 102 -9.69 -19.27 -12.60
CA PRO A 102 -9.94 -19.49 -14.02
C PRO A 102 -9.68 -18.21 -14.83
N TRP A 103 -9.31 -18.35 -16.11
CA TRP A 103 -8.96 -17.23 -17.01
C TRP A 103 -10.06 -16.18 -17.17
N ASN A 104 -11.32 -16.53 -16.89
CA ASN A 104 -12.47 -15.63 -16.91
C ASN A 104 -12.83 -15.05 -15.53
N HIS A 105 -11.95 -15.17 -14.53
CA HIS A 105 -12.11 -14.61 -13.19
C HIS A 105 -10.92 -13.71 -12.82
N ALA A 106 -11.19 -12.64 -12.07
CA ALA A 106 -10.19 -11.86 -11.36
C ALA A 106 -9.94 -12.45 -9.97
N LEU A 107 -8.68 -12.48 -9.54
CA LEU A 107 -8.32 -12.77 -8.16
C LEU A 107 -8.59 -11.54 -7.30
N LEU A 108 -9.44 -11.67 -6.28
CA LEU A 108 -9.63 -10.67 -5.24
C LEU A 108 -8.90 -11.12 -3.97
N ASN A 109 -8.27 -10.17 -3.30
CA ASN A 109 -7.59 -10.38 -2.02
C ASN A 109 -8.32 -9.55 -0.97
N ASP A 110 -8.86 -10.23 0.05
CA ASP A 110 -9.54 -9.63 1.18
C ASP A 110 -8.67 -9.77 2.43
N PHE A 111 -8.31 -8.63 3.01
CA PHE A 111 -7.42 -8.56 4.18
C PHE A 111 -8.24 -8.21 5.42
N HIS A 112 -8.51 -9.20 6.26
CA HIS A 112 -9.16 -9.00 7.54
C HIS A 112 -8.77 -10.07 8.58
N GLU A 113 -8.82 -9.69 9.85
CA GLU A 113 -8.55 -10.58 11.00
C GLU A 113 -7.15 -11.22 10.98
N GLY A 114 -6.16 -10.50 10.49
CA GLY A 114 -4.79 -10.95 10.35
C GLY A 114 -4.63 -12.08 9.34
N LYS A 115 -5.56 -12.22 8.39
CA LYS A 115 -5.54 -13.24 7.35
C LYS A 115 -5.79 -12.60 6.00
N VAL A 116 -5.34 -13.29 4.96
CA VAL A 116 -5.69 -12.94 3.58
C VAL A 116 -6.58 -14.03 3.06
N TYR A 117 -7.76 -13.62 2.61
CA TYR A 117 -8.73 -14.47 1.98
C TYR A 117 -8.70 -14.18 0.50
N GLN A 118 -8.45 -15.23 -0.27
CA GLN A 118 -8.41 -15.14 -1.72
C GLN A 118 -9.68 -15.73 -2.29
N GLN A 119 -10.25 -15.05 -3.27
CA GLN A 119 -11.47 -15.48 -3.93
C GLN A 119 -11.40 -15.09 -5.42
N CYS A 120 -12.09 -15.86 -6.25
CA CYS A 120 -12.18 -15.57 -7.68
C CYS A 120 -13.52 -14.87 -7.98
N CYS A 121 -13.46 -13.77 -8.71
CA CYS A 121 -14.62 -12.97 -9.09
C CYS A 121 -14.79 -12.99 -10.62
N PRO A 122 -15.95 -13.37 -11.17
CA PRO A 122 -16.13 -13.50 -12.61
C PRO A 122 -15.90 -12.17 -13.34
N LEU A 123 -15.04 -12.12 -14.37
CA LEU A 123 -14.73 -10.88 -15.12
C LEU A 123 -15.97 -10.26 -15.78
N SER A 124 -17.04 -11.04 -15.98
CA SER A 124 -18.32 -10.55 -16.48
C SER A 124 -19.15 -9.79 -15.44
N SER A 125 -18.90 -9.97 -14.14
CA SER A 125 -19.63 -9.34 -13.06
C SER A 125 -19.21 -7.88 -12.87
N LEU A 126 -20.19 -6.99 -12.70
CA LEU A 126 -19.96 -5.58 -12.36
C LEU A 126 -19.51 -5.42 -10.91
N ALA A 127 -19.84 -6.38 -10.05
CA ALA A 127 -19.46 -6.35 -8.65
C ALA A 127 -17.97 -6.61 -8.45
N CYS A 128 -17.21 -7.11 -9.43
CA CYS A 128 -15.76 -7.30 -9.27
C CYS A 128 -14.96 -6.00 -9.29
N ALA A 129 -15.49 -4.92 -9.88
CA ALA A 129 -14.76 -3.66 -10.00
C ALA A 129 -14.58 -3.01 -8.63
N GLY A 130 -13.33 -2.94 -8.15
CA GLY A 130 -13.01 -2.33 -6.85
C GLY A 130 -13.50 -3.14 -5.65
N CYS A 131 -13.83 -4.42 -5.84
CA CYS A 131 -14.33 -5.27 -4.78
C CYS A 131 -13.21 -6.01 -4.07
N GLU A 132 -13.32 -6.05 -2.75
CA GLU A 132 -12.43 -6.80 -1.88
C GLU A 132 -13.05 -8.15 -1.52
N ARG A 133 -14.34 -8.16 -1.12
CA ARG A 133 -15.11 -9.36 -0.76
C ARG A 133 -16.36 -9.54 -1.63
N TYR A 134 -16.49 -10.67 -2.33
CA TYR A 134 -17.49 -10.91 -3.37
C TYR A 134 -18.37 -12.08 -2.97
N ASP A 135 -19.68 -11.90 -3.10
CA ASP A 135 -20.68 -12.93 -2.87
C ASP A 135 -21.14 -13.51 -4.21
N PRO A 136 -20.74 -14.75 -4.55
CA PRO A 136 -21.14 -15.38 -5.79
C PRO A 136 -22.64 -15.71 -5.87
N SER A 137 -23.36 -15.75 -4.73
CA SER A 137 -24.79 -16.09 -4.71
C SER A 137 -25.67 -14.93 -5.12
N THR A 138 -25.29 -13.70 -4.73
CA THR A 138 -26.01 -12.47 -5.02
C THR A 138 -25.34 -11.65 -6.14
N ASP A 139 -24.26 -12.16 -6.72
CA ASP A 139 -23.38 -11.44 -7.65
C ASP A 139 -22.97 -10.07 -7.10
N SER A 140 -22.82 -9.93 -5.78
CA SER A 140 -22.66 -8.62 -5.12
C SER A 140 -21.33 -8.49 -4.42
N CYS A 141 -20.81 -7.27 -4.36
CA CYS A 141 -19.68 -6.96 -3.53
C CYS A 141 -20.14 -6.73 -2.09
N LEU A 142 -19.69 -7.58 -1.18
CA LEU A 142 -19.93 -7.45 0.26
C LEU A 142 -19.07 -6.36 0.89
N GLN A 143 -17.85 -6.16 0.37
CA GLN A 143 -16.90 -5.18 0.89
C GLN A 143 -16.04 -4.60 -0.23
N CYS A 144 -16.02 -3.28 -0.34
CA CYS A 144 -15.21 -2.56 -1.31
C CYS A 144 -13.77 -2.39 -0.85
N ALA A 145 -12.83 -2.48 -1.79
CA ALA A 145 -11.42 -2.20 -1.55
C ALA A 145 -11.21 -0.74 -1.12
N ALA A 146 -10.09 -0.47 -0.46
CA ALA A 146 -9.73 0.89 -0.03
C ALA A 146 -9.82 1.93 -1.17
N GLY A 147 -10.45 3.07 -0.87
CA GLY A 147 -10.76 4.14 -1.84
C GLY A 147 -12.02 3.90 -2.69
N PHE A 148 -12.64 2.72 -2.61
CA PHE A 148 -13.93 2.45 -3.24
C PHE A 148 -15.05 2.45 -2.20
N HIS A 149 -16.24 2.89 -2.61
CA HIS A 149 -17.43 2.91 -1.77
C HIS A 149 -18.54 2.04 -2.37
N PRO A 150 -19.36 1.38 -1.53
CA PRO A 150 -20.48 0.59 -1.98
C PRO A 150 -21.52 1.47 -2.66
N PHE A 151 -21.97 1.04 -3.83
CA PHE A 151 -22.95 1.72 -4.65
C PHE A 151 -24.00 0.73 -5.14
N VAL A 152 -25.27 1.11 -5.02
CA VAL A 152 -26.41 0.34 -5.56
C VAL A 152 -26.97 1.09 -6.77
N PRO A 153 -26.88 0.50 -7.98
CA PRO A 153 -27.42 1.11 -9.21
C PRO A 153 -28.93 1.39 -9.09
N SER A 154 -29.37 2.58 -9.53
CA SER A 154 -30.75 3.08 -9.31
C SER A 154 -31.84 2.66 -10.32
N GLU A 155 -31.54 1.87 -11.35
CA GLU A 155 -32.46 1.70 -12.52
C GLU A 155 -32.57 0.26 -13.04
N PRO A 156 -33.64 -0.07 -13.80
CA PRO A 156 -34.57 -1.12 -13.41
C PRO A 156 -34.23 -2.45 -14.09
N ALA A 157 -33.43 -3.28 -13.45
CA ALA A 157 -33.47 -4.73 -13.69
C ALA A 157 -32.81 -5.49 -12.53
N ALA A 158 -33.62 -5.79 -11.52
CA ALA A 158 -33.65 -7.10 -10.86
C ALA A 158 -32.49 -7.56 -9.96
N SER A 159 -31.46 -6.78 -9.67
CA SER A 159 -30.47 -7.20 -8.66
C SER A 159 -30.28 -6.13 -7.58
N ASN A 160 -30.43 -6.53 -6.31
CA ASN A 160 -29.94 -5.78 -5.14
C ASN A 160 -28.40 -5.80 -5.11
N GLN A 161 -27.78 -5.63 -6.28
CA GLN A 161 -26.36 -5.82 -6.50
C GLN A 161 -25.62 -4.61 -5.97
N THR A 162 -24.75 -4.86 -4.99
CA THR A 162 -23.81 -3.84 -4.52
C THR A 162 -22.55 -3.92 -5.39
N ILE A 163 -22.19 -2.81 -6.02
CA ILE A 163 -20.93 -2.66 -6.75
C ILE A 163 -20.04 -1.65 -6.03
N CYS A 164 -18.76 -1.59 -6.39
CA CYS A 164 -17.84 -0.65 -5.77
C CYS A 164 -17.44 0.43 -6.77
N GLN A 165 -17.64 1.69 -6.37
CA GLN A 165 -17.29 2.85 -7.19
C GLN A 165 -16.08 3.56 -6.60
N LEU A 166 -15.15 3.96 -7.46
CA LEU A 166 -14.01 4.75 -7.04
C LEU A 166 -14.46 6.12 -6.58
N CYS A 167 -13.97 6.54 -5.42
CA CYS A 167 -14.26 7.83 -4.83
C CYS A 167 -12.96 8.60 -4.55
N THR A 168 -13.03 9.91 -4.73
CA THR A 168 -11.97 10.84 -4.36
C THR A 168 -12.59 11.99 -3.60
N ASP A 169 -12.15 12.21 -2.37
CA ASP A 169 -12.63 13.33 -1.55
C ASP A 169 -12.39 14.65 -2.28
N VAL A 170 -13.44 15.47 -2.36
CA VAL A 170 -13.34 16.83 -2.89
C VAL A 170 -13.31 17.75 -1.68
N ALA A 171 -12.45 18.77 -1.73
CA ALA A 171 -12.47 19.83 -0.73
C ALA A 171 -13.79 20.62 -0.85
N TRP A 172 -14.81 20.15 -0.13
CA TRP A 172 -16.15 20.74 -0.06
C TRP A 172 -16.53 20.97 1.41
N ALA A 173 -17.16 22.09 1.67
CA ALA A 173 -17.83 22.42 2.92
C ALA A 173 -19.10 23.19 2.58
N ASP A 174 -20.15 23.07 3.39
CA ASP A 174 -21.34 23.90 3.22
C ASP A 174 -21.09 25.36 3.66
N ALA A 175 -22.15 26.17 3.61
CA ALA A 175 -22.09 27.58 4.06
C ALA A 175 -21.79 27.72 5.57
N ASP A 176 -22.05 26.68 6.35
CA ASP A 176 -21.82 26.64 7.80
C ASP A 176 -20.42 26.10 8.15
N GLY A 177 -19.63 25.71 7.15
CA GLY A 177 -18.28 25.16 7.31
C GLY A 177 -18.26 23.65 7.60
N SER A 178 -19.41 22.96 7.52
CA SER A 178 -19.48 21.51 7.66
C SER A 178 -18.92 20.85 6.40
N ASN A 179 -17.77 20.20 6.54
CA ASN A 179 -17.16 19.42 5.47
C ASN A 179 -17.79 18.03 5.36
N CYS A 180 -17.38 17.27 4.35
CA CYS A 180 -17.98 15.96 4.14
C CYS A 180 -17.80 14.95 5.29
N ALA A 181 -16.70 15.04 6.04
CA ALA A 181 -16.51 14.21 7.23
C ALA A 181 -17.61 14.46 8.28
N ALA A 182 -18.09 15.71 8.41
CA ALA A 182 -19.20 16.05 9.29
C ALA A 182 -20.51 15.37 8.84
N PHE A 183 -20.78 15.34 7.52
CA PHE A 183 -21.97 14.70 6.94
C PHE A 183 -21.95 13.17 7.07
N GLU A 184 -20.78 12.55 6.92
CA GLU A 184 -20.60 11.11 7.12
C GLU A 184 -20.80 10.75 8.60
N THR A 185 -20.17 11.50 9.51
CA THR A 185 -20.28 11.28 10.96
C THR A 185 -21.71 11.48 11.47
N SER A 186 -22.48 12.41 10.87
CA SER A 186 -23.87 12.65 11.26
C SER A 186 -24.85 11.61 10.73
N GLY A 187 -24.39 10.60 9.98
CA GLY A 187 -25.26 9.58 9.38
C GLY A 187 -26.21 10.12 8.31
N MET A 188 -25.91 11.30 7.75
CA MET A 188 -26.76 11.89 6.69
C MET A 188 -26.60 11.14 5.36
N CYS A 189 -25.46 10.48 5.16
CA CYS A 189 -25.18 9.65 3.99
C CYS A 189 -25.46 8.17 4.31
N SER A 190 -26.35 7.52 3.55
CA SER A 190 -26.63 6.08 3.60
C SER A 190 -26.55 5.47 2.20
N LEU A 191 -25.65 4.49 2.00
CA LEU A 191 -25.43 3.79 0.72
C LEU A 191 -25.21 4.72 -0.48
N GLY A 192 -24.43 5.78 -0.30
CA GLY A 192 -24.16 6.73 -1.38
C GLY A 192 -25.28 7.75 -1.64
N ARG A 193 -26.30 7.82 -0.77
CA ARG A 193 -27.49 8.66 -0.95
C ARG A 193 -27.87 9.38 0.36
N VAL A 194 -28.59 10.49 0.25
CA VAL A 194 -29.27 11.10 1.41
C VAL A 194 -30.72 10.65 1.39
N PRO A 195 -31.26 10.05 2.47
CA PRO A 195 -32.62 9.51 2.50
C PRO A 195 -33.71 10.56 2.21
N ASN A 196 -33.43 11.84 2.47
CA ASN A 196 -34.36 12.96 2.31
C ASN A 196 -33.67 14.13 1.59
N ALA A 197 -34.10 14.46 0.37
CA ALA A 197 -33.55 15.53 -0.48
C ALA A 197 -33.89 16.96 0.01
N LEU A 198 -34.04 17.17 1.33
CA LEU A 198 -34.47 18.44 1.91
C LEU A 198 -33.31 19.45 1.89
N ASN A 199 -33.38 20.42 0.98
CA ASN A 199 -32.63 21.70 0.95
C ASN A 199 -31.17 21.62 1.42
N LEU A 200 -30.38 20.75 0.79
CA LEU A 200 -28.94 20.78 0.99
C LEU A 200 -28.39 22.00 0.26
N THR A 201 -27.67 22.84 1.01
CA THR A 201 -27.08 24.08 0.50
C THR A 201 -26.14 23.76 -0.65
N VAL A 202 -26.36 24.43 -1.79
CA VAL A 202 -25.47 24.34 -2.94
C VAL A 202 -24.24 25.19 -2.64
N ASN A 203 -23.07 24.58 -2.53
CA ASN A 203 -21.80 25.32 -2.48
C ASN A 203 -20.97 25.00 -3.73
N LYS A 204 -20.51 26.05 -4.42
CA LYS A 204 -19.80 25.96 -5.72
C LYS A 204 -20.53 25.15 -6.80
N GLY A 205 -21.88 25.18 -6.78
CA GLY A 205 -22.70 24.47 -7.77
C GLY A 205 -22.86 22.97 -7.52
N LEU A 206 -22.39 22.45 -6.39
CA LEU A 206 -22.58 21.05 -5.99
C LEU A 206 -23.45 20.97 -4.73
N LEU A 207 -24.44 20.09 -4.75
CA LEU A 207 -25.24 19.75 -3.57
C LEU A 207 -24.41 18.89 -2.60
N ALA A 208 -24.68 18.94 -1.29
CA ALA A 208 -24.01 18.06 -0.32
C ALA A 208 -24.23 16.56 -0.63
N THR A 209 -25.35 16.20 -1.26
CA THR A 209 -25.59 14.84 -1.78
C THR A 209 -24.58 14.43 -2.85
N GLU A 210 -24.20 15.36 -3.71
CA GLU A 210 -23.32 15.13 -4.85
C GLU A 210 -21.85 15.23 -4.44
N ALA A 211 -21.54 16.19 -3.56
CA ALA A 211 -20.19 16.44 -3.08
C ALA A 211 -19.77 15.48 -1.96
N CYS A 212 -20.68 15.17 -1.02
CA CYS A 212 -20.34 14.40 0.17
C CYS A 212 -20.96 13.00 0.17
N CYS A 213 -22.26 12.88 -0.04
CA CYS A 213 -22.90 11.58 0.16
C CYS A 213 -22.75 10.60 -1.00
N ALA A 214 -22.39 11.03 -2.20
CA ALA A 214 -22.12 10.13 -3.33
C ALA A 214 -21.01 9.11 -3.02
N CYS A 215 -20.11 9.45 -2.11
CA CYS A 215 -18.85 8.76 -1.86
C CYS A 215 -18.37 8.84 -0.39
N GLY A 216 -19.23 9.18 0.57
CA GLY A 216 -18.81 9.47 1.96
C GLY A 216 -18.10 10.82 2.13
N GLY A 217 -17.49 11.37 1.08
CA GLY A 217 -17.05 12.76 1.09
C GLY A 217 -16.45 13.31 -0.19
N GLY A 218 -16.79 12.70 -1.33
CA GLY A 218 -16.04 12.92 -2.57
C GLY A 218 -16.82 12.91 -3.87
N ALA A 219 -16.09 13.27 -4.92
CA ALA A 219 -16.49 13.07 -6.30
C ALA A 219 -16.21 11.62 -6.70
N ARG A 220 -17.11 11.10 -7.55
CA ARG A 220 -16.91 9.79 -8.17
C ARG A 220 -15.73 9.88 -9.12
N GLY A 221 -14.68 9.13 -8.80
CA GLY A 221 -13.53 8.94 -9.68
C GLY A 221 -13.88 8.00 -10.84
N ALA A 222 -13.11 8.11 -11.91
CA ALA A 222 -13.18 7.16 -13.00
C ALA A 222 -12.45 5.91 -12.55
N SER A 223 -13.18 4.83 -12.27
CA SER A 223 -12.54 3.55 -11.95
C SER A 223 -11.61 3.17 -13.11
N PRO A 224 -10.30 2.96 -12.87
CA PRO A 224 -9.40 2.54 -13.92
C PRO A 224 -9.78 1.13 -14.37
N PHE A 225 -9.58 0.85 -15.66
CA PHE A 225 -9.75 -0.46 -16.26
C PHE A 225 -8.70 -0.64 -17.36
N ALA A 226 -8.45 -1.88 -17.76
CA ALA A 226 -7.52 -2.21 -18.82
C ALA A 226 -8.07 -3.35 -19.69
N TYR A 227 -7.56 -3.49 -20.91
CA TYR A 227 -7.71 -4.72 -21.69
C TYR A 227 -6.38 -5.48 -21.64
N PRO A 228 -6.40 -6.80 -21.40
CA PRO A 228 -5.19 -7.60 -21.55
C PRO A 228 -4.73 -7.53 -23.02
N ALA A 229 -3.44 -7.31 -23.23
CA ALA A 229 -2.86 -7.38 -24.57
C ALA A 229 -3.03 -8.81 -25.10
N LEU A 230 -3.62 -8.94 -26.28
CA LEU A 230 -3.90 -10.23 -26.89
C LEU A 230 -3.01 -10.44 -28.11
N ASN A 231 -2.28 -11.55 -28.12
CA ASN A 231 -1.60 -12.04 -29.31
C ASN A 231 -2.44 -13.17 -29.90
N VAL A 232 -2.73 -13.09 -31.20
CA VAL A 232 -3.45 -14.12 -31.94
C VAL A 232 -2.65 -14.54 -33.16
N PRO A 233 -2.66 -15.84 -33.52
CA PRO A 233 -1.95 -16.29 -34.70
C PRO A 233 -2.64 -15.77 -35.96
N CYS A 234 -1.86 -15.57 -37.02
CA CYS A 234 -2.37 -15.32 -38.36
C CYS A 234 -3.39 -16.39 -38.78
N GLY A 235 -4.35 -15.99 -39.61
CA GLY A 235 -5.46 -16.82 -40.05
C GLY A 235 -6.73 -16.59 -39.26
N LYS A 236 -7.58 -17.62 -39.16
CA LYS A 236 -8.89 -17.52 -38.51
C LYS A 236 -8.77 -17.78 -37.00
N SER A 237 -8.88 -16.73 -36.21
CA SER A 237 -8.79 -16.79 -34.75
C SER A 237 -10.02 -16.15 -34.09
N ALA A 238 -10.68 -16.88 -33.19
CA ALA A 238 -11.77 -16.33 -32.40
C ALA A 238 -11.20 -15.41 -31.30
N VAL A 239 -11.63 -14.16 -31.28
CA VAL A 239 -11.24 -13.16 -30.27
C VAL A 239 -12.41 -12.97 -29.31
N ALA A 240 -12.12 -12.94 -28.01
CA ALA A 240 -13.07 -12.56 -26.97
C ALA A 240 -12.32 -11.92 -25.81
N LEU A 241 -12.42 -10.59 -25.68
CA LEU A 241 -11.75 -9.81 -24.65
C LEU A 241 -12.78 -9.04 -23.82
N LEU A 242 -12.55 -8.97 -22.51
CA LEU A 242 -13.32 -8.18 -21.56
C LEU A 242 -12.40 -7.15 -20.90
N PRO A 243 -12.94 -5.97 -20.55
CA PRO A 243 -12.23 -5.02 -19.70
C PRO A 243 -12.03 -5.63 -18.29
N VAL A 244 -10.89 -5.34 -17.69
CA VAL A 244 -10.51 -5.80 -16.35
C VAL A 244 -10.18 -4.60 -15.46
N PRO A 245 -10.95 -4.35 -14.38
CA PRO A 245 -12.26 -4.94 -14.13
C PRO A 245 -13.32 -4.39 -15.11
N ARG A 246 -14.46 -5.07 -15.21
CA ARG A 246 -15.62 -4.56 -15.93
C ARG A 246 -16.35 -3.53 -15.06
N LEU A 247 -16.56 -2.35 -15.62
CA LEU A 247 -17.26 -1.21 -15.01
C LEU A 247 -18.73 -1.15 -15.44
N ASP A 248 -19.56 -0.57 -14.56
CA ASP A 248 -20.96 -0.18 -14.84
C ASP A 248 -20.98 1.12 -15.66
N ALA A 249 -20.53 1.03 -16.90
CA ALA A 249 -20.44 2.15 -17.83
C ALA A 249 -20.71 1.70 -19.26
N ALA A 250 -21.10 2.65 -20.12
CA ALA A 250 -21.05 2.45 -21.55
C ALA A 250 -19.61 2.64 -22.04
N TYR A 251 -19.16 1.75 -22.90
CA TYR A 251 -17.83 1.77 -23.49
C TYR A 251 -17.95 2.31 -24.92
N LEU A 252 -17.14 3.31 -25.21
CA LEU A 252 -17.13 4.01 -26.48
C LEU A 252 -15.73 3.90 -27.06
N THR A 253 -15.66 3.66 -28.37
CA THR A 253 -14.39 3.71 -29.10
C THR A 253 -14.40 4.90 -30.03
N GLU A 254 -13.38 5.74 -29.94
CA GLU A 254 -13.16 6.79 -30.93
C GLU A 254 -12.16 6.25 -31.96
N GLN A 255 -12.53 6.26 -33.25
CA GLN A 255 -11.65 5.90 -34.38
C GLN A 255 -11.09 4.47 -34.37
N CYS A 256 -11.78 3.51 -33.76
CA CYS A 256 -11.28 2.14 -33.68
C CYS A 256 -11.63 1.31 -34.92
N LEU A 257 -10.61 0.69 -35.53
CA LEU A 257 -10.74 -0.13 -36.74
C LEU A 257 -11.16 -1.59 -36.43
N VAL A 258 -11.67 -1.91 -35.24
CA VAL A 258 -12.10 -3.27 -34.87
C VAL A 258 -13.11 -3.85 -35.88
N HIS A 259 -14.02 -3.03 -36.40
CA HIS A 259 -15.00 -3.48 -37.39
C HIS A 259 -14.38 -3.84 -38.75
N GLN A 260 -13.24 -3.24 -39.12
CA GLN A 260 -12.57 -3.54 -40.39
C GLN A 260 -11.93 -4.94 -40.39
N VAL A 261 -11.69 -5.49 -39.20
CA VAL A 261 -11.06 -6.78 -39.00
C VAL A 261 -12.05 -7.83 -38.47
N ASN A 262 -13.35 -7.66 -38.77
CA ASN A 262 -14.44 -8.54 -38.34
C ASN A 262 -14.60 -8.71 -36.81
N LEU A 263 -14.10 -7.74 -36.04
CA LEU A 263 -14.34 -7.67 -34.60
C LEU A 263 -15.47 -6.68 -34.31
N THR A 264 -16.27 -6.98 -33.30
CA THR A 264 -17.36 -6.15 -32.81
C THR A 264 -17.13 -5.85 -31.34
N MET A 265 -17.50 -4.65 -30.91
CA MET A 265 -17.47 -4.28 -29.51
C MET A 265 -18.90 -4.07 -29.01
N ASP A 266 -19.25 -4.75 -27.92
CA ASP A 266 -20.49 -4.49 -27.20
C ASP A 266 -20.28 -3.28 -26.28
N GLY A 267 -20.88 -2.14 -26.64
CA GLY A 267 -20.79 -0.90 -25.87
C GLY A 267 -21.38 -0.98 -24.46
N ARG A 268 -22.18 -1.99 -24.11
CA ARG A 268 -22.72 -2.16 -22.75
C ARG A 268 -21.79 -2.98 -21.84
N THR A 269 -21.12 -3.99 -22.38
CA THR A 269 -20.24 -4.86 -21.59
C THR A 269 -18.77 -4.48 -21.72
N GLY A 270 -18.42 -3.72 -22.77
CA GLY A 270 -17.05 -3.49 -23.20
C GLY A 270 -16.44 -4.73 -23.87
N LYS A 271 -17.19 -5.81 -24.09
CA LYS A 271 -16.66 -7.04 -24.67
C LYS A 271 -16.29 -6.79 -26.14
N VAL A 272 -15.04 -7.08 -26.50
CA VAL A 272 -14.58 -7.09 -27.89
C VAL A 272 -14.54 -8.54 -28.36
N PHE A 273 -15.31 -8.89 -29.38
CA PHE A 273 -15.43 -10.27 -29.85
C PHE A 273 -15.65 -10.38 -31.35
N GLY A 274 -15.27 -11.51 -31.94
CA GLY A 274 -15.46 -11.79 -33.36
C GLY A 274 -14.45 -12.82 -33.88
N ASP A 275 -14.54 -13.13 -35.17
CA ASP A 275 -13.59 -13.98 -35.87
C ASP A 275 -12.59 -13.09 -36.62
N LEU A 276 -11.37 -12.99 -36.10
CA LEU A 276 -10.30 -12.29 -36.79
C LEU A 276 -9.80 -13.18 -37.92
N ASN A 277 -9.76 -12.66 -39.14
CA ASN A 277 -9.21 -13.36 -40.31
C ASN A 277 -8.17 -12.46 -40.97
N SER A 278 -6.92 -12.59 -40.55
CA SER A 278 -5.81 -11.79 -41.07
C SER A 278 -4.70 -12.71 -41.56
N PRO A 279 -4.41 -12.74 -42.88
CA PRO A 279 -3.34 -13.58 -43.43
C PRO A 279 -1.95 -13.07 -43.04
N GLU A 280 -1.83 -11.78 -42.72
CA GLU A 280 -0.57 -11.12 -42.40
C GLU A 280 -0.57 -10.59 -40.95
N PRO A 281 0.63 -10.43 -40.34
CA PRO A 281 0.76 -9.79 -39.05
C PRO A 281 0.32 -8.33 -39.11
N GLN A 282 -0.40 -7.89 -38.08
CA GLN A 282 -0.84 -6.51 -37.93
C GLN A 282 -1.12 -6.22 -36.46
N THR A 283 -0.97 -4.96 -36.05
CA THR A 283 -1.31 -4.52 -34.70
C THR A 283 -2.53 -3.60 -34.76
N ILE A 284 -3.60 -4.01 -34.07
CA ILE A 284 -4.81 -3.21 -33.91
C ILE A 284 -4.74 -2.56 -32.54
N THR A 285 -4.66 -1.23 -32.54
CA THR A 285 -4.65 -0.42 -31.30
C THR A 285 -5.81 0.56 -31.32
N CYS A 286 -6.54 0.62 -30.21
CA CYS A 286 -7.63 1.56 -30.03
C CYS A 286 -7.70 2.07 -28.60
N GLN A 287 -8.06 3.33 -28.43
CA GLN A 287 -8.41 3.86 -27.11
C GLN A 287 -9.92 3.65 -26.88
N ILE A 288 -10.23 2.97 -25.79
CA ILE A 288 -11.59 2.74 -25.33
C ILE A 288 -11.85 3.65 -24.15
N THR A 289 -12.88 4.48 -24.23
CA THR A 289 -13.28 5.38 -23.16
C THR A 289 -14.60 4.92 -22.54
N THR A 290 -14.78 5.18 -21.25
CA THR A 290 -16.06 4.96 -20.59
C THR A 290 -16.85 6.25 -20.49
N LYS A 291 -18.14 6.16 -20.78
CA LYS A 291 -19.14 7.18 -20.50
C LYS A 291 -20.16 6.58 -19.56
N LYS A 292 -20.52 7.31 -18.51
CA LYS A 292 -21.67 6.90 -17.68
C LYS A 292 -22.90 6.76 -18.58
N ALA A 293 -23.66 5.70 -18.34
CA ALA A 293 -24.83 5.38 -19.17
C ALA A 293 -25.96 6.41 -19.05
N ARG A 294 -25.96 7.27 -18.01
CA ARG A 294 -27.08 8.18 -17.74
C ARG A 294 -26.88 9.60 -18.27
N PRO A 295 -27.83 10.13 -19.05
CA PRO A 295 -27.92 11.56 -19.35
C PRO A 295 -28.23 12.33 -18.05
N GLY A 296 -27.37 13.27 -17.65
CA GLY A 296 -27.62 14.17 -16.51
C GLY A 296 -26.56 14.16 -15.41
N ASP A 297 -25.66 13.17 -15.35
CA ASP A 297 -24.49 13.23 -14.46
C ASP A 297 -23.44 14.18 -15.08
N VAL A 298 -23.42 15.43 -14.61
CA VAL A 298 -22.74 16.54 -15.31
C VAL A 298 -21.21 16.42 -15.30
N ILE A 299 -20.58 15.71 -14.36
CA ILE A 299 -19.10 15.63 -14.31
C ILE A 299 -18.65 14.30 -13.67
N THR A 300 -18.64 13.21 -14.44
CA THR A 300 -17.78 12.07 -14.08
C THR A 300 -16.56 12.04 -14.98
N PRO A 301 -15.34 11.98 -14.42
CA PRO A 301 -14.13 11.82 -15.21
C PRO A 301 -14.24 10.57 -16.08
N ARG A 302 -13.76 10.66 -17.32
CA ARG A 302 -13.71 9.53 -18.25
C ARG A 302 -12.49 8.69 -17.90
N ALA A 303 -12.67 7.38 -17.74
CA ALA A 303 -11.54 6.46 -17.76
C ALA A 303 -11.29 6.05 -19.20
N SER A 304 -10.03 5.87 -19.57
CA SER A 304 -9.64 5.35 -20.86
C SER A 304 -8.66 4.19 -20.71
N ALA A 305 -8.81 3.17 -21.54
CA ALA A 305 -7.92 2.03 -21.64
C ALA A 305 -7.50 1.83 -23.09
N ASN A 306 -6.27 1.35 -23.29
CA ASN A 306 -5.80 0.96 -24.61
C ASN A 306 -6.13 -0.51 -24.85
N LEU A 307 -6.89 -0.79 -25.91
CA LEU A 307 -7.02 -2.12 -26.49
C LEU A 307 -5.84 -2.34 -27.44
N GLN A 308 -5.12 -3.44 -27.25
CA GLN A 308 -4.06 -3.86 -28.17
C GLN A 308 -4.24 -5.33 -28.53
N ILE A 309 -4.52 -5.59 -29.81
CA ILE A 309 -4.60 -6.94 -30.39
C ILE A 309 -3.50 -7.04 -31.45
N ARG A 310 -2.57 -7.98 -31.28
CA ARG A 310 -1.50 -8.23 -32.24
C ARG A 310 -1.77 -9.53 -32.96
N VAL A 311 -1.94 -9.45 -34.27
CA VAL A 311 -1.88 -10.61 -35.15
C VAL A 311 -0.42 -10.87 -35.44
N VAL A 312 0.03 -12.07 -35.10
CA VAL A 312 1.43 -12.47 -35.21
C VAL A 312 1.52 -13.86 -35.82
N HIS A 313 2.69 -14.25 -36.31
CA HIS A 313 2.86 -15.60 -36.85
C HIS A 313 2.83 -16.67 -35.77
N PHE A 314 3.40 -16.37 -34.59
CA PHE A 314 3.43 -17.27 -33.43
C PHE A 314 2.85 -16.55 -32.23
N ALA A 315 1.67 -16.93 -31.79
CA ALA A 315 1.00 -16.32 -30.66
C ALA A 315 1.26 -17.11 -29.39
N CYS A 316 2.00 -16.54 -28.46
CA CYS A 316 2.02 -17.03 -27.09
C CYS A 316 0.77 -16.56 -26.33
N SER A 317 0.48 -17.21 -25.19
CA SER A 317 -0.69 -16.88 -24.36
C SER A 317 -0.72 -15.43 -23.86
N ALA A 318 0.43 -14.75 -23.85
CA ALA A 318 0.58 -13.34 -23.48
C ALA A 318 1.66 -12.67 -24.34
N SER A 319 1.66 -11.32 -24.36
CA SER A 319 2.70 -10.51 -25.00
C SER A 319 4.01 -10.46 -24.21
N ALA A 320 3.92 -10.64 -22.88
CA ALA A 320 5.05 -10.86 -22.00
C ALA A 320 4.90 -12.22 -21.33
N LEU A 321 5.83 -13.13 -21.60
CA LEU A 321 5.88 -14.44 -20.96
C LEU A 321 6.63 -14.31 -19.65
N THR A 322 5.90 -14.49 -18.56
CA THR A 322 6.45 -14.37 -17.22
C THR A 322 6.69 -15.75 -16.62
N PHE A 323 7.94 -16.05 -16.30
CA PHE A 323 8.37 -17.27 -15.64
C PHE A 323 8.42 -17.04 -14.13
N THR A 324 7.42 -17.54 -13.41
CA THR A 324 7.33 -17.46 -11.94
C THR A 324 7.84 -18.72 -11.25
N GLU A 325 7.87 -19.83 -11.96
CA GLU A 325 8.28 -21.13 -11.43
C GLU A 325 9.41 -21.75 -12.27
N PRO A 326 10.35 -22.47 -11.64
CA PRO A 326 11.35 -23.23 -12.37
C PRO A 326 10.66 -24.30 -13.22
N ASN A 327 11.12 -24.46 -14.46
CA ASN A 327 10.54 -25.36 -15.46
C ASN A 327 9.16 -24.94 -16.01
N GLN A 328 8.69 -23.73 -15.72
CA GLN A 328 7.53 -23.19 -16.43
C GLN A 328 7.84 -23.10 -17.93
N SER A 329 6.84 -23.40 -18.76
CA SER A 329 6.98 -23.39 -20.21
C SER A 329 5.73 -22.85 -20.90
N PHE A 330 5.94 -22.29 -22.09
CA PHE A 330 4.90 -21.68 -22.91
C PHE A 330 4.99 -22.19 -24.34
N THR A 331 3.94 -22.88 -24.78
CA THR A 331 3.83 -23.35 -26.16
C THR A 331 3.09 -22.31 -27.01
N PRO A 332 3.67 -21.85 -28.13
CA PRO A 332 3.02 -20.92 -29.03
C PRO A 332 1.89 -21.59 -29.81
N ALA A 333 0.82 -20.84 -30.06
CA ALA A 333 -0.22 -21.18 -31.03
C ALA A 333 0.16 -20.62 -32.41
N PHE A 334 -0.03 -21.42 -33.45
CA PHE A 334 0.20 -21.03 -34.85
C PHE A 334 -0.67 -21.87 -35.77
N GLN A 335 -0.84 -21.42 -37.02
CA GLN A 335 -1.56 -22.16 -38.06
C GLN A 335 -0.58 -22.67 -39.12
N GLY A 336 -0.59 -23.98 -39.38
CA GLY A 336 0.28 -24.64 -40.36
C GLY A 336 1.37 -25.49 -39.72
N SER A 337 2.29 -26.01 -40.55
CA SER A 337 3.41 -26.85 -40.11
C SER A 337 4.70 -26.02 -40.07
N PHE A 338 5.15 -25.68 -38.86
CA PHE A 338 6.41 -25.00 -38.60
C PHE A 338 7.38 -25.91 -37.82
N GLY A 339 8.66 -25.76 -38.10
CA GLY A 339 9.78 -26.40 -37.41
C GLY A 339 10.98 -25.47 -37.36
N GLU A 340 12.13 -25.99 -36.92
CA GLU A 340 13.37 -25.21 -36.78
C GLU A 340 13.16 -23.91 -36.01
N PHE A 341 12.53 -24.01 -34.83
CA PHE A 341 12.32 -22.86 -33.96
C PHE A 341 13.67 -22.33 -33.43
N GLU A 342 13.82 -21.01 -33.47
CA GLU A 342 14.97 -20.28 -32.98
C GLU A 342 14.49 -19.11 -32.11
N LEU A 343 15.14 -18.92 -30.96
CA LEU A 343 14.87 -17.85 -30.01
C LEU A 343 16.11 -16.96 -29.93
N ARG A 344 15.95 -15.68 -30.28
CA ARG A 344 17.01 -14.67 -30.13
C ARG A 344 16.54 -13.58 -29.20
N CYS A 345 17.34 -13.17 -28.22
CA CYS A 345 16.97 -12.18 -27.24
C CYS A 345 17.95 -11.00 -27.21
N THR A 346 17.50 -9.83 -26.77
CA THR A 346 18.38 -8.68 -26.55
C THR A 346 18.01 -8.00 -25.22
N PRO A 347 18.89 -8.08 -24.19
CA PRO A 347 20.13 -8.87 -24.14
C PRO A 347 19.89 -10.39 -24.22
N ASP A 348 20.95 -11.17 -24.46
CA ASP A 348 20.87 -12.63 -24.47
C ASP A 348 20.37 -13.18 -23.13
N LEU A 349 19.47 -14.15 -23.17
CA LEU A 349 18.90 -14.82 -22.00
C LEU A 349 19.43 -16.25 -21.90
N PRO A 350 20.56 -16.50 -21.21
CA PRO A 350 21.13 -17.84 -21.10
C PRO A 350 20.24 -18.82 -20.33
N TRP A 351 19.24 -18.30 -19.61
CA TRP A 351 18.25 -19.08 -18.88
C TRP A 351 17.06 -19.53 -19.73
N ALA A 352 16.82 -18.91 -20.89
CA ALA A 352 15.68 -19.21 -21.75
C ALA A 352 16.11 -20.16 -22.88
N GLN A 353 15.29 -21.16 -23.16
CA GLN A 353 15.51 -22.09 -24.28
C GLN A 353 14.20 -22.35 -25.02
N ILE A 354 14.30 -22.65 -26.31
CA ILE A 354 13.18 -23.04 -27.15
C ILE A 354 13.40 -24.46 -27.66
N ASP A 355 12.39 -25.32 -27.57
CA ASP A 355 12.46 -26.67 -28.12
C ASP A 355 12.02 -26.72 -29.59
N HIS A 356 12.11 -27.91 -30.19
CA HIS A 356 11.72 -28.12 -31.59
C HIS A 356 10.22 -27.99 -31.87
N PHE A 357 9.37 -27.94 -30.83
CA PHE A 357 7.94 -27.64 -30.93
C PHE A 357 7.65 -26.13 -30.76
N GLY A 358 8.69 -25.32 -30.54
CA GLY A 358 8.56 -23.89 -30.27
C GLY A 358 8.23 -23.57 -28.82
N THR A 359 8.20 -24.56 -27.93
CA THR A 359 7.92 -24.36 -26.51
C THR A 359 9.10 -23.65 -25.85
N ILE A 360 8.84 -22.48 -25.28
CA ILE A 360 9.83 -21.70 -24.56
C ILE A 360 9.83 -22.14 -23.10
N SER A 361 10.99 -22.49 -22.56
CA SER A 361 11.14 -22.94 -21.16
C SER A 361 12.36 -22.30 -20.49
N GLN A 362 12.38 -22.31 -19.15
CA GLN A 362 13.53 -21.90 -18.35
C GLN A 362 14.43 -23.10 -18.06
N ASN A 363 15.74 -22.98 -18.31
CA ASN A 363 16.72 -24.08 -18.21
C ASN A 363 17.41 -24.23 -16.82
N GLY A 364 16.80 -23.71 -15.75
CA GLY A 364 17.31 -23.82 -14.38
C GLY A 364 18.55 -22.97 -14.05
N ASN A 365 19.17 -22.31 -15.03
CA ASN A 365 20.27 -21.37 -14.81
C ASN A 365 19.80 -20.08 -14.14
N SER A 366 20.76 -19.31 -13.59
CA SER A 366 20.49 -17.99 -12.99
C SER A 366 19.79 -17.06 -13.99
N PRO A 367 18.67 -16.40 -13.62
CA PRO A 367 17.84 -15.63 -14.53
C PRO A 367 18.40 -14.24 -14.87
N LEU A 368 19.72 -14.07 -15.01
CA LEU A 368 20.33 -12.79 -15.35
C LEU A 368 20.82 -12.79 -16.81
N PRO A 369 20.47 -11.78 -17.63
CA PRO A 369 19.52 -10.68 -17.37
C PRO A 369 18.06 -11.19 -17.27
N ARG A 370 17.19 -10.50 -16.50
CA ARG A 370 15.83 -10.98 -16.19
C ARG A 370 14.79 -10.71 -17.24
N THR A 371 14.99 -9.64 -18.02
CA THR A 371 14.04 -9.21 -19.02
C THR A 371 14.77 -8.94 -20.31
N ALA A 372 14.25 -9.48 -21.40
CA ALA A 372 14.68 -9.13 -22.74
C ALA A 372 13.50 -9.13 -23.71
N GLY A 373 13.60 -8.26 -24.72
CA GLY A 373 12.82 -8.44 -25.94
C GLY A 373 13.44 -9.60 -26.72
N CYS A 374 12.61 -10.56 -27.11
CA CYS A 374 13.03 -11.73 -27.86
C CYS A 374 12.25 -11.86 -29.16
N THR A 375 12.92 -12.37 -30.18
CA THR A 375 12.34 -12.75 -31.45
C THR A 375 12.30 -14.27 -31.52
N VAL A 376 11.11 -14.82 -31.66
CA VAL A 376 10.87 -16.24 -31.97
C VAL A 376 10.74 -16.35 -33.47
N SER A 377 11.62 -17.10 -34.12
CA SER A 377 11.53 -17.41 -35.55
C SER A 377 11.36 -18.90 -35.78
N ALA A 378 10.65 -19.27 -36.84
CA ALA A 378 10.54 -20.66 -37.27
C ALA A 378 10.47 -20.74 -38.80
N LYS A 379 10.92 -21.87 -39.34
CA LYS A 379 10.77 -22.18 -40.77
C LYS A 379 9.60 -23.13 -40.95
N GLY A 380 8.74 -22.83 -41.91
CA GLY A 380 7.56 -23.66 -42.14
C GLY A 380 7.09 -23.63 -43.58
N CYS A 381 6.19 -24.55 -43.85
CA CYS A 381 5.44 -24.60 -45.10
C CYS A 381 4.14 -23.84 -44.93
N LEU A 382 3.92 -22.82 -45.77
CA LEU A 382 2.58 -22.28 -45.97
C LEU A 382 1.88 -23.19 -46.98
N ASP A 383 0.76 -23.78 -46.57
CA ASP A 383 -0.08 -24.61 -47.45
C ASP A 383 -0.64 -23.72 -48.58
N GLY A 384 0.08 -23.64 -49.69
CA GLY A 384 -0.50 -23.25 -50.95
C GLY A 384 -1.52 -24.32 -51.34
N ALA A 385 -2.68 -23.91 -51.86
CA ALA A 385 -3.79 -24.79 -52.24
C ALA A 385 -3.48 -25.85 -53.34
N GLY A 386 -2.19 -26.11 -53.64
CA GLY A 386 -1.73 -27.06 -54.65
C GLY A 386 -0.53 -27.92 -54.23
N GLY A 387 -0.22 -28.07 -52.93
CA GLY A 387 0.81 -29.00 -52.45
C GLY A 387 2.27 -28.57 -52.67
N ASN A 388 2.52 -27.45 -53.35
CA ASN A 388 3.86 -26.85 -53.44
C ASN A 388 4.15 -26.03 -52.18
N CYS A 389 4.89 -26.62 -51.23
CA CYS A 389 5.40 -25.90 -50.07
C CYS A 389 6.54 -24.94 -50.48
N THR A 390 6.34 -23.65 -50.22
CA THR A 390 7.46 -22.70 -50.17
C THR A 390 7.90 -22.57 -48.72
N VAL A 391 9.16 -22.89 -48.44
CA VAL A 391 9.72 -22.75 -47.09
C VAL A 391 9.86 -21.26 -46.81
N VAL A 392 9.10 -20.79 -45.82
CA VAL A 392 9.15 -19.40 -45.36
C VAL A 392 9.68 -19.35 -43.94
N THR A 393 10.53 -18.36 -43.66
CA THR A 393 10.92 -18.02 -42.29
C THR A 393 9.97 -16.94 -41.79
N ARG A 394 9.30 -17.18 -40.68
CA ARG A 394 8.46 -16.20 -40.00
C ARG A 394 9.07 -15.87 -38.65
N SER A 395 8.79 -14.69 -38.13
CA SER A 395 9.22 -14.28 -36.80
C SER A 395 8.12 -13.55 -36.04
N THR A 396 8.22 -13.55 -34.71
CA THR A 396 7.34 -12.78 -33.81
C THR A 396 8.14 -12.29 -32.62
N GLU A 397 7.90 -11.04 -32.23
CA GLU A 397 8.48 -10.46 -31.03
C GLU A 397 7.65 -10.81 -29.79
N THR A 398 8.34 -11.16 -28.71
CA THR A 398 7.79 -11.44 -27.39
C THR A 398 8.72 -10.86 -26.32
N VAL A 399 8.21 -10.54 -25.14
CA VAL A 399 9.05 -10.15 -24.00
C VAL A 399 9.12 -11.33 -23.04
N LEU A 400 10.33 -11.79 -22.71
CA LEU A 400 10.51 -12.80 -21.69
C LEU A 400 10.89 -12.12 -20.37
N VAL A 401 10.21 -12.49 -19.29
CA VAL A 401 10.44 -11.95 -17.94
C VAL A 401 10.64 -13.13 -16.99
N ALA A 402 11.82 -13.26 -16.41
CA ALA A 402 12.04 -14.12 -15.26
C ALA A 402 11.76 -13.32 -13.99
N ALA A 403 10.69 -13.68 -13.28
CA ALA A 403 10.29 -12.98 -12.07
C ALA A 403 11.36 -13.17 -10.98
N ASN A 404 11.80 -12.06 -10.36
CA ASN A 404 12.65 -12.10 -9.18
C ASN A 404 11.91 -11.45 -8.02
N GLU A 405 10.95 -12.21 -7.52
CA GLU A 405 10.14 -11.75 -6.42
C GLU A 405 10.82 -12.01 -5.08
N PRO A 406 10.69 -11.10 -4.12
CA PRO A 406 11.23 -11.28 -2.79
C PRO A 406 10.56 -12.46 -2.09
N THR A 407 11.31 -13.14 -1.24
CA THR A 407 10.78 -14.24 -0.42
C THR A 407 10.20 -13.75 0.90
N GLU A 408 10.64 -12.58 1.36
CA GLU A 408 10.33 -12.02 2.66
C GLU A 408 10.10 -10.50 2.56
N LEU A 409 9.37 -9.95 3.52
CA LEU A 409 9.14 -8.53 3.66
C LEU A 409 9.79 -8.08 4.97
N PHE A 410 10.62 -7.04 4.90
CA PHE A 410 11.32 -6.47 6.04
C PHE A 410 10.72 -5.10 6.39
N LEU A 411 10.58 -4.85 7.69
CA LEU A 411 10.45 -3.49 8.20
C LEU A 411 11.82 -2.99 8.63
N VAL A 412 12.15 -1.75 8.25
CA VAL A 412 13.39 -1.08 8.68
C VAL A 412 13.38 -0.81 10.19
N SER A 413 12.24 -0.95 10.88
CA SER A 413 12.12 -0.92 12.34
C SER A 413 11.02 -1.86 12.82
N GLU A 414 11.32 -2.77 13.76
CA GLU A 414 10.33 -3.68 14.35
C GLU A 414 9.30 -2.96 15.24
N GLU A 415 9.71 -1.84 15.84
CA GLU A 415 8.85 -0.98 16.67
C GLU A 415 8.79 0.44 16.10
N LEU A 416 7.57 0.93 15.91
CA LEU A 416 7.28 2.29 15.47
C LEU A 416 6.70 3.07 16.63
N SER A 417 7.42 4.07 17.12
CA SER A 417 6.91 5.00 18.13
C SER A 417 6.34 6.25 17.49
N LEU A 418 5.04 6.49 17.67
CA LEU A 418 4.30 7.64 17.16
C LEU A 418 3.88 8.54 18.30
N VAL A 419 4.11 9.84 18.17
CA VAL A 419 3.74 10.84 19.18
C VAL A 419 2.54 11.63 18.68
N VAL A 420 1.49 11.72 19.50
CA VAL A 420 0.27 12.50 19.19
C VAL A 420 0.59 13.96 18.87
N GLY A 421 -0.04 14.50 17.83
CA GLY A 421 0.17 15.90 17.40
C GLY A 421 1.54 16.15 16.75
N ARG A 422 2.21 15.09 16.26
CA ARG A 422 3.45 15.20 15.49
C ARG A 422 3.36 14.46 14.17
N ALA A 423 3.96 15.08 13.16
CA ALA A 423 4.19 14.44 11.88
C ALA A 423 5.02 13.16 12.07
N THR A 424 4.48 12.02 11.64
CA THR A 424 5.16 10.73 11.66
C THR A 424 6.17 10.67 10.51
N ARG A 425 7.30 9.99 10.73
CA ARG A 425 8.23 9.68 9.62
C ARG A 425 7.61 8.65 8.70
N ASN A 426 7.92 8.73 7.40
CA ASN A 426 7.52 7.73 6.43
C ASN A 426 8.13 6.38 6.82
N ILE A 427 7.27 5.37 7.00
CA ILE A 427 7.69 3.99 7.20
C ILE A 427 7.93 3.41 5.82
N ARG A 428 9.12 2.86 5.59
CA ARG A 428 9.41 2.11 4.37
C ARG A 428 9.32 0.62 4.66
N LEU A 429 8.39 -0.06 4.01
CA LEU A 429 8.43 -1.51 3.86
C LEU A 429 9.47 -1.81 2.78
N SER A 430 10.41 -2.69 3.07
CA SER A 430 11.44 -3.08 2.12
C SER A 430 11.38 -4.58 1.87
N SER A 431 11.49 -4.99 0.61
CA SER A 431 11.65 -6.40 0.24
C SER A 431 13.07 -6.91 0.44
N VAL A 432 14.02 -6.00 0.66
CA VAL A 432 15.44 -6.30 0.85
C VAL A 432 16.11 -5.34 1.80
N LEU A 433 17.14 -5.82 2.50
CA LEU A 433 17.91 -5.00 3.44
C LEU A 433 18.99 -4.18 2.73
N ASN A 434 19.45 -4.61 1.55
CA ASN A 434 20.48 -3.94 0.77
C ASN A 434 19.89 -3.15 -0.41
N ALA A 435 20.23 -1.86 -0.49
CA ALA A 435 19.79 -0.97 -1.57
C ALA A 435 20.25 -1.45 -2.97
N GLN A 436 21.39 -2.15 -3.06
CA GLN A 436 21.88 -2.69 -4.33
C GLN A 436 20.97 -3.81 -4.84
N GLU A 437 20.53 -4.71 -3.95
CA GLU A 437 19.59 -5.79 -4.26
C GLU A 437 18.17 -5.27 -4.55
N GLU A 438 17.81 -4.11 -4.00
CA GLU A 438 16.50 -3.49 -4.25
C GLU A 438 16.27 -3.17 -5.74
N SER A 439 17.33 -2.77 -6.45
CA SER A 439 17.26 -2.57 -7.90
C SER A 439 17.09 -3.87 -8.68
N GLU A 440 17.36 -5.01 -8.04
CA GLU A 440 17.30 -6.31 -8.65
C GLU A 440 15.99 -7.06 -8.36
N ILE A 441 15.22 -6.64 -7.38
CA ILE A 441 14.01 -7.36 -6.98
C ILE A 441 12.78 -6.64 -7.51
N ASP A 442 11.84 -7.43 -8.03
CA ASP A 442 10.56 -6.89 -8.48
C ASP A 442 9.74 -6.48 -7.25
N PRO A 443 9.46 -5.18 -7.05
CA PRO A 443 8.80 -4.73 -5.84
C PRO A 443 7.34 -5.19 -5.80
N PRO A 444 6.77 -5.38 -4.60
CA PRO A 444 5.35 -5.62 -4.45
C PRO A 444 4.49 -4.54 -5.13
N VAL A 445 3.41 -4.96 -5.79
CA VAL A 445 2.49 -4.07 -6.52
C VAL A 445 1.41 -3.47 -5.64
N ALA A 446 1.20 -4.04 -4.46
CA ALA A 446 0.25 -3.54 -3.49
C ALA A 446 0.73 -3.87 -2.07
N TYR A 447 0.41 -2.98 -1.14
CA TYR A 447 0.63 -3.17 0.28
C TYR A 447 -0.70 -3.04 1.02
N HIS A 448 -0.84 -3.82 2.08
CA HIS A 448 -1.94 -3.73 3.03
C HIS A 448 -1.39 -3.75 4.45
N VAL A 449 -1.99 -3.00 5.37
CA VAL A 449 -1.59 -2.98 6.77
C VAL A 449 -2.82 -3.18 7.65
N GLU A 450 -2.72 -4.10 8.60
CA GLU A 450 -3.76 -4.34 9.59
C GLU A 450 -3.16 -4.26 10.99
N CYS A 451 -3.84 -3.57 11.91
CA CYS A 451 -3.36 -3.33 13.27
C CYS A 451 -4.37 -3.77 14.35
N GLY A 452 -5.22 -4.75 14.01
CA GLY A 452 -6.28 -5.30 14.86
C GLY A 452 -7.68 -4.75 14.54
N GLN A 453 -8.67 -5.10 15.38
CA GLN A 453 -10.05 -4.68 15.20
C GLN A 453 -10.20 -3.15 15.20
N GLY A 454 -11.09 -2.66 14.34
CA GLY A 454 -11.36 -1.23 14.18
C GLY A 454 -10.28 -0.47 13.39
N THR A 455 -9.24 -1.15 12.88
CA THR A 455 -8.22 -0.51 12.04
C THR A 455 -8.55 -0.66 10.56
N ARG A 456 -8.29 0.40 9.77
CA ARG A 456 -8.48 0.41 8.32
C ARG A 456 -7.31 1.13 7.67
N PHE A 457 -6.65 0.46 6.73
CA PHE A 457 -5.56 1.04 5.95
C PHE A 457 -6.06 1.51 4.59
N ASP A 458 -5.87 2.79 4.31
CA ASP A 458 -6.06 3.36 2.98
C ASP A 458 -4.75 3.25 2.20
N ALA A 459 -4.67 2.25 1.32
CA ALA A 459 -3.49 2.00 0.49
C ALA A 459 -3.16 3.14 -0.48
N ARG A 460 -4.14 4.00 -0.84
CA ARG A 460 -3.91 5.12 -1.76
C ARG A 460 -3.23 6.28 -1.05
N ARG A 461 -3.70 6.59 0.15
CA ARG A 461 -3.13 7.65 0.99
C ARG A 461 -1.90 7.14 1.76
N GLY A 462 -1.75 5.83 1.88
CA GLY A 462 -0.79 5.22 2.79
C GLY A 462 -1.09 5.61 4.23
N VAL A 463 -2.38 5.68 4.61
CA VAL A 463 -2.83 6.14 5.92
C VAL A 463 -3.53 5.00 6.66
N LEU A 464 -3.05 4.70 7.85
CA LEU A 464 -3.72 3.82 8.78
C LEU A 464 -4.69 4.62 9.66
N THR A 465 -5.94 4.17 9.77
CA THR A 465 -6.92 4.71 10.71
C THR A 465 -7.31 3.67 11.75
N LYS A 466 -7.69 4.10 12.95
CA LYS A 466 -8.27 3.28 14.03
C LYS A 466 -9.53 3.95 14.55
N ASP A 467 -10.66 3.27 14.46
CA ASP A 467 -11.99 3.79 14.80
C ASP A 467 -12.30 5.11 14.05
N GLY A 468 -11.87 5.19 12.78
CA GLY A 468 -12.01 6.39 11.94
C GLY A 468 -10.98 7.49 12.21
N LEU A 469 -10.09 7.33 13.19
CA LEU A 469 -9.06 8.32 13.53
C LEU A 469 -7.72 7.97 12.89
N GLU A 470 -7.09 8.96 12.26
CA GLU A 470 -5.78 8.82 11.60
C GLU A 470 -4.66 8.50 12.60
N VAL A 471 -3.92 7.42 12.33
CA VAL A 471 -2.77 6.91 13.13
C VAL A 471 -1.44 7.33 12.50
N GLN A 472 -1.37 7.43 11.16
CA GLN A 472 -0.18 7.82 10.40
C GLN A 472 -0.37 9.23 9.83
N GLY A 473 0.67 10.08 9.81
CA GLY A 473 0.51 11.50 9.50
C GLY A 473 0.67 12.31 10.78
N GLU A 474 -0.41 12.79 11.37
CA GLU A 474 -0.39 13.44 12.68
C GLU A 474 -1.41 12.75 13.62
N PRO A 475 -0.96 11.80 14.47
CA PRO A 475 -1.88 10.95 15.24
C PRO A 475 -2.77 11.81 16.13
N SER A 476 -4.09 11.60 16.04
CA SER A 476 -5.06 12.36 16.82
C SER A 476 -5.02 11.99 18.31
N ALA A 477 -5.14 12.99 19.19
CA ALA A 477 -5.26 12.78 20.63
C ALA A 477 -6.48 11.92 21.01
N ALA A 478 -7.50 11.88 20.16
CA ALA A 478 -8.69 11.06 20.36
C ALA A 478 -8.38 9.55 20.33
N LEU A 479 -7.26 9.12 19.72
CA LEU A 479 -6.82 7.72 19.76
C LEU A 479 -6.61 7.26 21.21
N LEU A 480 -6.16 8.17 22.07
CA LEU A 480 -5.78 7.92 23.45
C LEU A 480 -6.97 8.00 24.44
N LYS A 481 -8.23 8.07 23.95
CA LYS A 481 -9.44 8.21 24.78
C LYS A 481 -9.62 7.11 25.84
N HIS A 482 -9.09 5.92 25.60
CA HIS A 482 -9.18 4.77 26.50
C HIS A 482 -8.04 4.68 27.52
N CYS A 483 -7.08 5.60 27.48
CA CYS A 483 -6.02 5.61 28.47
C CYS A 483 -6.56 6.00 29.84
N HIS A 484 -6.47 5.07 30.77
CA HIS A 484 -6.62 5.37 32.18
C HIS A 484 -5.42 6.21 32.61
N ALA A 485 -5.68 7.38 33.18
CA ALA A 485 -4.62 8.29 33.54
C ALA A 485 -3.80 7.87 34.79
N SER A 486 -4.00 6.61 35.26
CA SER A 486 -3.16 5.99 36.30
C SER A 486 -1.77 5.66 35.78
N GLN A 487 -1.59 5.56 34.46
CA GLN A 487 -0.28 5.39 33.83
C GLN A 487 0.46 6.74 33.78
N SER A 488 1.78 6.72 34.02
CA SER A 488 2.65 7.89 33.92
C SER A 488 2.70 8.45 32.50
N ARG A 489 2.52 7.58 31.51
CA ARG A 489 2.36 7.93 30.11
C ARG A 489 1.29 7.06 29.48
N CYS A 490 0.33 7.71 28.83
CA CYS A 490 -0.66 7.02 28.02
C CYS A 490 0.01 6.52 26.74
N GLN A 491 -0.03 5.20 26.53
CA GLN A 491 0.47 4.54 25.33
C GLN A 491 -0.54 3.49 24.87
N ILE A 492 -0.81 3.47 23.57
CA ILE A 492 -1.52 2.39 22.90
C ILE A 492 -0.51 1.61 22.09
N ARG A 493 -0.47 0.29 22.31
CA ARG A 493 0.32 -0.63 21.51
C ARG A 493 -0.61 -1.36 20.56
N LEU A 494 -0.30 -1.26 19.27
CA LEU A 494 -0.97 -1.99 18.20
C LEU A 494 0.00 -3.04 17.68
N ALA A 495 -0.46 -4.29 17.64
CA ALA A 495 0.24 -5.33 16.90
C ALA A 495 -0.22 -5.23 15.45
N CYS A 496 0.70 -4.83 14.58
CA CYS A 496 0.44 -4.58 13.18
C CYS A 496 1.06 -5.67 12.30
N ARG A 497 0.43 -5.86 11.14
CA ARG A 497 0.85 -6.81 10.13
C ARG A 497 0.75 -6.13 8.78
N ALA A 498 1.89 -6.04 8.09
CA ALA A 498 1.95 -5.60 6.71
C ALA A 498 1.91 -6.83 5.81
N TYR A 499 1.17 -6.70 4.71
CA TYR A 499 1.15 -7.64 3.61
C TYR A 499 1.61 -6.94 2.35
N ALA A 500 2.33 -7.68 1.51
CA ALA A 500 2.76 -7.23 0.19
C ALA A 500 2.30 -8.25 -0.85
N VAL A 501 1.68 -7.79 -1.94
CA VAL A 501 1.26 -8.63 -3.07
C VAL A 501 2.34 -8.57 -4.13
N LEU A 502 2.87 -9.73 -4.50
CA LEU A 502 3.91 -9.82 -5.52
C LEU A 502 3.35 -9.64 -6.95
N PRO A 503 4.09 -9.00 -7.86
CA PRO A 503 3.62 -8.62 -9.18
C PRO A 503 3.17 -9.79 -10.06
N PHE A 504 3.89 -10.92 -10.00
CA PHE A 504 3.78 -12.01 -10.96
C PHE A 504 3.14 -13.25 -10.34
N SER A 505 3.73 -13.84 -9.30
CA SER A 505 3.18 -15.03 -8.64
C SER A 505 1.89 -14.75 -7.88
N LYS A 506 1.61 -13.46 -7.61
CA LYS A 506 0.54 -13.01 -6.70
C LYS A 506 0.66 -13.59 -5.28
N LYS A 507 1.84 -14.14 -4.93
CA LYS A 507 2.13 -14.60 -3.58
C LYS A 507 2.12 -13.41 -2.63
N LEU A 508 1.74 -13.69 -1.39
CA LEU A 508 1.66 -12.70 -0.33
C LEU A 508 2.89 -12.81 0.56
N LEU A 509 3.60 -11.70 0.70
CA LEU A 509 4.61 -11.53 1.73
C LEU A 509 3.97 -10.92 2.96
N ARG A 510 4.57 -11.20 4.12
CA ARG A 510 4.06 -10.74 5.42
C ARG A 510 5.22 -10.26 6.27
N ALA A 511 5.00 -9.15 6.96
CA ALA A 511 5.86 -8.68 8.04
C ALA A 511 4.99 -8.27 9.24
N ASP A 512 5.40 -8.67 10.44
CA ASP A 512 4.75 -8.24 11.68
C ASP A 512 5.58 -7.11 12.31
N PHE A 513 4.91 -6.10 12.87
CA PHE A 513 5.56 -4.99 13.57
C PHE A 513 4.67 -4.43 14.67
N ARG A 514 5.23 -3.61 15.56
CA ARG A 514 4.47 -2.98 16.65
C ARG A 514 4.41 -1.48 16.46
N VAL A 515 3.22 -0.91 16.59
CA VAL A 515 3.02 0.54 16.60
C VAL A 515 2.65 0.99 18.00
N SER A 516 3.47 1.86 18.56
CA SER A 516 3.34 2.44 19.89
C SER A 516 2.93 3.90 19.74
N VAL A 517 1.64 4.21 19.87
CA VAL A 517 1.14 5.60 19.89
C VAL A 517 1.18 6.13 21.30
N MET A 518 1.90 7.22 21.54
CA MET A 518 2.11 7.81 22.86
C MET A 518 1.71 9.28 22.88
N ASP A 519 1.25 9.73 24.04
CA ASP A 519 0.98 11.16 24.26
C ASP A 519 2.28 11.98 24.16
N ASN A 520 2.16 13.20 23.65
CA ASN A 520 3.22 14.22 23.67
C ASN A 520 3.34 14.92 25.04
N THR A 521 2.38 14.69 25.92
CA THR A 521 2.34 15.25 27.27
C THR A 521 2.83 14.22 28.27
N CYS A 522 3.77 14.62 29.14
CA CYS A 522 4.10 13.84 30.33
C CYS A 522 3.82 14.62 31.61
N TRP A 523 3.67 13.87 32.70
CA TRP A 523 3.32 14.42 34.01
C TRP A 523 4.44 14.14 34.98
N THR A 524 5.11 15.19 35.44
CA THR A 524 6.08 15.08 36.52
C THR A 524 5.38 15.37 37.84
N ARG A 525 5.69 14.61 38.88
CA ARG A 525 5.24 14.96 40.23
C ARG A 525 6.05 16.16 40.68
N GLY A 526 5.40 17.29 40.93
CA GLY A 526 6.06 18.42 41.57
C GLY A 526 6.52 17.97 42.95
N GLN A 527 7.81 18.09 43.25
CA GLN A 527 8.27 17.98 44.63
C GLN A 527 7.71 19.17 45.39
N LEU A 528 6.77 18.90 46.29
CA LEU A 528 6.27 19.85 47.27
C LEU A 528 7.36 20.04 48.34
N ASP A 529 8.51 20.59 47.96
CA ASP A 529 9.42 21.15 48.94
C ASP A 529 8.76 22.41 49.54
N ARG A 530 8.94 22.68 50.83
CA ARG A 530 8.30 23.81 51.54
C ARG A 530 8.50 25.13 50.80
N GLY A 531 9.66 25.34 50.18
CA GLY A 531 9.95 26.54 49.38
C GLY A 531 9.33 26.55 47.97
N PHE A 532 8.99 25.40 47.40
CA PHE A 532 8.20 25.33 46.16
C PHE A 532 6.73 25.52 46.49
N GLU A 533 6.22 24.89 47.55
CA GLU A 533 4.86 25.09 48.06
C GLU A 533 4.57 26.56 48.36
N GLU A 534 5.42 27.28 49.11
CA GLU A 534 5.15 28.68 49.44
C GLU A 534 5.08 29.58 48.19
N ARG A 535 5.91 29.32 47.17
CA ARG A 535 5.92 30.09 45.92
C ARG A 535 4.79 29.70 44.94
N PHE A 536 4.38 28.43 44.92
CA PHE A 536 3.32 27.94 44.04
C PHE A 536 1.92 28.09 44.64
N LYS A 537 1.77 28.01 45.96
CA LYS A 537 0.48 28.10 46.68
C LYS A 537 -0.09 29.51 46.71
N GLN A 538 0.73 30.55 46.65
CA GLN A 538 0.23 31.92 46.88
C GLN A 538 -0.49 32.56 45.68
N ASP A 539 -0.27 32.12 44.43
CA ASP A 539 -0.72 32.94 43.28
C ASP A 539 -1.28 32.21 42.03
N TYR A 540 -1.40 30.87 41.95
CA TYR A 540 -1.52 30.22 40.62
C TYR A 540 -2.64 29.17 40.35
N PHE A 541 -3.42 28.70 41.31
CA PHE A 541 -4.39 27.60 41.10
C PHE A 541 -5.87 28.01 41.06
N ALA A 542 -6.52 27.95 39.90
CA ALA A 542 -7.97 28.08 39.81
C ALA A 542 -8.64 26.69 39.90
N PRO A 543 -9.86 26.59 40.48
CA PRO A 543 -10.67 25.40 40.31
C PRO A 543 -10.90 25.15 38.81
N LEU A 544 -10.69 23.92 38.36
CA LEU A 544 -11.16 23.53 37.03
C LEU A 544 -12.68 23.70 37.03
N PRO A 545 -13.29 24.36 36.00
CA PRO A 545 -14.74 24.37 35.89
C PRO A 545 -15.16 22.90 35.88
N ALA A 546 -15.83 22.49 36.95
CA ALA A 546 -16.33 21.14 37.06
C ALA A 546 -17.29 20.97 35.90
N LEU A 547 -16.88 20.23 34.86
CA LEU A 547 -17.80 19.58 33.95
C LEU A 547 -18.85 18.94 34.86
N LYS A 548 -20.10 19.41 34.75
CA LYS A 548 -21.28 18.95 35.49
C LYS A 548 -21.05 17.50 35.89
N ILE A 549 -20.90 17.27 37.20
CA ILE A 549 -20.59 16.00 37.82
C ILE A 549 -21.38 14.89 37.09
N LEU A 550 -20.68 14.09 36.26
CA LEU A 550 -21.29 13.01 35.49
C LEU A 550 -21.67 11.79 36.35
N SER A 551 -21.34 11.80 37.66
CA SER A 551 -22.02 10.98 38.65
C SER A 551 -21.74 11.50 40.07
N ASN A 552 -22.80 11.59 40.89
CA ASN A 552 -22.75 11.87 42.34
C ASN A 552 -22.15 10.67 43.13
N GLN A 553 -21.11 10.04 42.61
CA GLN A 553 -20.33 9.08 43.39
C GLN A 553 -19.23 9.86 44.10
N THR A 554 -19.41 10.03 45.41
CA THR A 554 -18.33 10.34 46.34
C THR A 554 -17.24 9.29 46.14
N LEU A 555 -16.19 9.66 45.41
CA LEU A 555 -14.97 8.86 45.30
C LEU A 555 -14.33 8.83 46.69
N ASP A 556 -13.92 7.65 47.15
CA ASP A 556 -13.30 7.47 48.47
C ASP A 556 -12.23 8.54 48.73
N ALA A 557 -12.24 9.15 49.92
CA ALA A 557 -11.43 10.31 50.30
C ALA A 557 -9.89 10.07 50.34
N ASN A 558 -9.44 8.89 49.91
CA ASN A 558 -8.04 8.67 49.59
C ASN A 558 -7.82 9.13 48.16
N ALA A 559 -6.90 10.08 47.94
CA ALA A 559 -6.44 10.53 46.63
C ALA A 559 -5.87 9.35 45.83
N SER A 560 -6.77 8.53 45.31
CA SER A 560 -6.44 7.31 44.62
C SER A 560 -5.73 7.68 43.33
N ASN A 561 -4.87 6.79 42.83
CA ASN A 561 -4.22 6.98 41.54
C ASN A 561 -5.25 7.27 40.43
N ALA A 562 -6.50 6.81 40.56
CA ALA A 562 -7.61 7.09 39.64
C ALA A 562 -8.13 8.55 39.71
N THR A 563 -8.09 9.20 40.86
CA THR A 563 -8.48 10.63 40.99
C THR A 563 -7.41 11.52 40.37
N VAL A 564 -6.14 11.29 40.71
CA VAL A 564 -4.99 11.99 40.11
C VAL A 564 -4.98 11.85 38.59
N ALA A 565 -5.21 10.63 38.12
CA ALA A 565 -5.42 10.31 36.73
C ALA A 565 -6.48 11.21 36.08
N ARG A 566 -7.70 11.21 36.62
CA ARG A 566 -8.82 11.98 36.09
C ARG A 566 -8.47 13.47 35.97
N CYS A 567 -7.83 14.04 36.99
CA CYS A 567 -7.43 15.45 36.97
C CYS A 567 -6.38 15.76 35.90
N ARG A 568 -5.42 14.85 35.67
CA ARG A 568 -4.46 14.96 34.56
C ARG A 568 -5.14 14.89 33.21
N GLY A 569 -6.11 13.98 33.00
CA GLY A 569 -6.86 13.90 31.75
C GLY A 569 -7.61 15.20 31.42
N LEU A 570 -8.26 15.78 32.43
CA LEU A 570 -8.96 17.08 32.30
C LEU A 570 -7.98 18.22 31.96
N CYS A 571 -6.86 18.30 32.68
CA CYS A 571 -5.82 19.29 32.43
C CYS A 571 -5.07 19.05 31.09
N GLY A 572 -4.99 17.80 30.63
CA GLY A 572 -4.43 17.42 29.33
C GLY A 572 -5.23 18.01 28.17
N ALA A 573 -6.56 17.87 28.24
CA ALA A 573 -7.49 18.40 27.24
C ALA A 573 -7.56 19.94 27.21
N ASP A 574 -7.25 20.59 28.33
CA ASP A 574 -7.24 22.06 28.43
C ASP A 574 -5.87 22.63 28.02
N LYS A 575 -5.86 23.41 26.92
CA LYS A 575 -4.65 24.06 26.41
C LYS A 575 -4.04 25.09 27.39
N THR A 576 -4.83 25.61 28.32
CA THR A 576 -4.40 26.62 29.31
C THR A 576 -3.84 26.03 30.60
N CYS A 577 -3.97 24.71 30.78
CA CYS A 577 -3.62 24.07 32.03
C CYS A 577 -2.15 23.65 32.06
N ALA A 578 -1.36 24.27 32.93
CA ALA A 578 0.08 23.99 33.08
C ALA A 578 0.37 22.92 34.16
N ALA A 579 -0.54 22.72 35.11
CA ALA A 579 -0.40 21.70 36.15
C ALA A 579 -1.78 21.27 36.67
N ALA A 580 -1.90 20.02 37.10
CA ALA A 580 -3.08 19.46 37.75
C ALA A 580 -2.78 19.20 39.23
N GLY A 581 -3.64 19.69 40.12
CA GLY A 581 -3.60 19.43 41.55
C GLY A 581 -4.80 18.60 42.01
N VAL A 582 -4.62 17.81 43.07
CA VAL A 582 -5.71 17.10 43.76
C VAL A 582 -5.70 17.49 45.24
N ASP A 583 -6.85 17.84 45.81
CA ASP A 583 -6.98 18.10 47.25
C ASP A 583 -7.27 16.82 48.07
N LEU A 584 -7.43 16.97 49.38
CA LEU A 584 -7.81 15.87 50.28
C LEU A 584 -9.23 15.33 50.02
N ALA A 585 -10.09 16.10 49.37
CA ALA A 585 -11.46 15.71 49.03
C ALA A 585 -11.57 15.07 47.62
N GLY A 586 -10.45 14.96 46.89
CA GLY A 586 -10.41 14.42 45.54
C GLY A 586 -10.84 15.40 44.44
N ASN A 587 -10.94 16.70 44.74
CA ASN A 587 -11.25 17.72 43.75
C ASN A 587 -10.04 18.03 42.87
N CYS A 588 -10.28 18.29 41.59
CA CYS A 588 -9.24 18.64 40.61
C CYS A 588 -9.04 20.16 40.51
N TYR A 589 -7.79 20.60 40.55
CA TYR A 589 -7.38 21.99 40.38
C TYR A 589 -6.45 22.13 39.17
N LYS A 590 -6.47 23.29 38.50
CA LYS A 590 -5.49 23.63 37.46
C LYS A 590 -4.65 24.85 37.81
N ALA A 591 -3.38 24.83 37.42
CA ALA A 591 -2.58 26.05 37.38
C ALA A 591 -2.96 26.86 36.13
N VAL A 592 -3.36 28.13 36.31
CA VAL A 592 -3.66 29.08 35.23
C VAL A 592 -2.83 30.33 35.44
N HIS A 593 -2.31 30.93 34.37
CA HIS A 593 -1.38 32.06 34.44
C HIS A 593 -1.99 33.40 34.91
N ALA A 594 -3.21 33.43 35.45
CA ALA A 594 -3.83 34.69 35.84
C ALA A 594 -4.80 34.53 37.02
N GLY A 595 -4.42 35.12 38.15
CA GLY A 595 -5.33 35.48 39.25
C GLY A 595 -5.08 34.73 40.55
N ARG A 596 -5.04 35.48 41.66
CA ARG A 596 -4.86 35.01 43.03
C ARG A 596 -5.96 34.03 43.47
N PRO A 597 -5.60 32.80 43.84
CA PRO A 597 -6.49 31.89 44.53
C PRO A 597 -5.96 31.55 45.93
N SER A 598 -6.88 31.38 46.88
CA SER A 598 -6.57 30.88 48.23
C SER A 598 -6.18 29.40 48.15
N ALA A 599 -4.95 29.07 48.55
CA ALA A 599 -4.43 27.70 48.55
C ALA A 599 -5.34 26.75 49.35
N SER A 600 -5.95 25.77 48.67
CA SER A 600 -6.51 24.59 49.30
C SER A 600 -5.39 23.58 49.61
N ASN A 601 -5.64 22.68 50.57
CA ASN A 601 -4.73 21.58 50.96
C ASN A 601 -4.59 20.56 49.82
N LEU A 602 -3.81 20.89 48.79
CA LEU A 602 -3.45 19.98 47.71
C LEU A 602 -2.55 18.86 48.26
N THR A 603 -2.95 17.61 48.03
CA THR A 603 -2.19 16.41 48.41
C THR A 603 -1.14 16.05 47.37
N SER A 604 -1.37 16.45 46.12
CA SER A 604 -0.46 16.20 45.00
C SER A 604 -0.59 17.29 43.94
N VAL A 605 0.54 17.64 43.34
CA VAL A 605 0.64 18.53 42.19
C VAL A 605 1.43 17.82 41.09
N HIS A 606 0.89 17.83 39.89
CA HIS A 606 1.48 17.24 38.70
C HIS A 606 1.64 18.30 37.64
N VAL A 607 2.88 18.56 37.23
CA VAL A 607 3.17 19.56 36.20
C VAL A 607 3.02 18.90 34.83
N LYS A 608 2.28 19.57 33.95
CA LYS A 608 2.12 19.20 32.55
C LYS A 608 3.38 19.62 31.83
N VAL A 609 4.17 18.66 31.38
CA VAL A 609 5.30 18.94 30.49
C VAL A 609 4.83 18.59 29.09
N THR A 610 4.69 19.61 28.26
CA THR A 610 4.43 19.43 26.83
C THR A 610 5.73 19.07 26.14
N ASP A 611 5.65 18.28 25.07
CA ASP A 611 6.82 17.86 24.30
C ASP A 611 7.75 16.90 25.06
N CYS A 612 7.15 15.96 25.78
CA CYS A 612 7.86 14.85 26.41
C CYS A 612 8.20 13.75 25.41
N ASP A 613 8.82 14.15 24.31
CA ASP A 613 9.45 13.17 23.43
C ASP A 613 10.57 12.49 24.21
N PRO A 614 10.67 11.15 24.23
CA PRO A 614 11.84 10.47 24.77
C PRO A 614 13.13 10.97 24.09
N LEU A 615 13.03 11.51 22.87
CA LEU A 615 14.12 12.16 22.16
C LEU A 615 14.54 13.53 22.73
N LYS A 616 13.70 14.15 23.58
CA LYS A 616 13.94 15.43 24.24
C LYS A 616 14.19 15.32 25.75
N GLN A 617 14.12 14.11 26.31
CA GLN A 617 14.43 13.86 27.72
C GLN A 617 15.86 13.41 27.88
N CYS A 618 16.52 13.77 28.97
CA CYS A 618 17.83 13.23 29.25
C CYS A 618 17.75 11.73 29.56
N LEU A 619 18.65 10.95 28.97
CA LEU A 619 18.79 9.51 29.17
C LEU A 619 19.75 9.25 30.32
N MET A 620 19.36 8.40 31.27
CA MET A 620 20.30 7.84 32.25
C MET A 620 20.89 6.57 31.69
N ILE A 621 22.17 6.60 31.34
CA ILE A 621 22.89 5.44 30.83
C ILE A 621 23.75 4.86 31.93
N ALA A 622 23.66 3.56 32.14
CA ALA A 622 24.56 2.81 33.00
C ALA A 622 25.33 1.81 32.14
N VAL A 623 26.64 2.03 32.00
CA VAL A 623 27.57 1.12 31.34
C VAL A 623 28.37 0.40 32.42
N PRO A 624 28.10 -0.89 32.68
CA PRO A 624 28.80 -1.65 33.72
C PRO A 624 30.32 -1.61 33.50
N GLY A 625 31.07 -1.28 34.56
CA GLY A 625 32.55 -1.17 34.51
C GLY A 625 33.08 0.16 33.98
N GLU A 626 32.27 0.95 33.28
CA GLU A 626 32.69 2.20 32.63
C GLU A 626 31.92 3.39 33.23
N ALA A 627 32.31 3.79 34.45
CA ALA A 627 31.63 4.87 35.19
C ALA A 627 31.67 6.22 34.46
N TYR A 628 32.70 6.49 33.65
CA TYR A 628 32.78 7.74 32.87
C TYR A 628 31.83 7.75 31.67
N LEU A 629 31.42 6.59 31.15
CA LEU A 629 30.37 6.48 30.12
C LEU A 629 28.97 6.43 30.74
N SER A 630 28.86 6.07 32.02
CA SER A 630 27.61 6.08 32.76
C SER A 630 27.23 7.51 33.18
N GLY A 631 25.98 7.92 33.04
CA GLY A 631 25.52 9.24 33.48
C GLY A 631 24.30 9.72 32.72
N GLN A 632 23.93 10.97 32.97
CA GLN A 632 22.82 11.64 32.30
C GLN A 632 23.30 12.25 30.98
N PHE A 633 22.69 11.83 29.88
CA PHE A 633 22.92 12.39 28.56
C PHE A 633 21.69 13.18 28.14
N CYS A 634 21.82 14.49 27.97
CA CYS A 634 20.73 15.38 27.59
C CYS A 634 20.78 15.68 26.09
N PRO A 635 19.62 15.84 25.43
CA PRO A 635 19.59 16.15 24.01
C PRO A 635 20.21 17.52 23.76
N VAL A 636 21.13 17.57 22.79
CA VAL A 636 21.69 18.83 22.29
C VAL A 636 20.68 19.40 21.31
N GLU A 637 20.36 20.69 21.42
CA GLU A 637 19.48 21.38 20.49
C GLU A 637 20.13 21.32 19.09
N ASN A 638 19.58 20.48 18.21
CA ASN A 638 20.25 20.14 16.96
C ASN A 638 19.34 20.36 15.75
N HIS A 639 19.90 21.02 14.74
CA HIS A 639 19.29 21.20 13.42
C HIS A 639 19.34 19.92 12.55
N MET A 640 19.93 18.84 13.06
CA MET A 640 20.04 17.55 12.37
C MET A 640 18.82 16.65 12.62
N GLN A 641 18.44 15.85 11.62
CA GLN A 641 17.24 15.00 11.65
C GLN A 641 17.27 13.86 12.70
N LEU A 642 18.41 13.63 13.38
CA LEU A 642 18.54 12.59 14.40
C LEU A 642 19.06 13.23 15.70
N PRO A 643 18.48 12.87 16.86
CA PRO A 643 18.87 13.43 18.14
C PRO A 643 20.30 13.00 18.49
N VAL A 644 21.10 13.97 18.91
CA VAL A 644 22.42 13.74 19.52
C VAL A 644 22.27 14.12 20.98
N TYR A 645 22.74 13.27 21.88
CA TYR A 645 22.73 13.58 23.31
C TYR A 645 24.14 13.89 23.77
N SER A 646 24.31 14.93 24.58
CA SER A 646 25.57 15.23 25.27
C SER A 646 25.48 14.84 26.73
N LYS A 647 26.58 14.32 27.26
CA LYS A 647 26.86 14.31 28.69
C LYS A 647 27.95 15.34 28.93
N ASP A 648 27.61 16.38 29.68
CA ASP A 648 28.54 17.45 29.99
C ASP A 648 29.75 16.91 30.76
N GLY A 649 30.94 17.17 30.22
CA GLY A 649 32.19 16.89 30.90
C GLY A 649 32.61 18.03 31.82
N ALA A 650 33.67 17.84 32.60
CA ALA A 650 34.27 18.93 33.40
C ALA A 650 34.86 20.07 32.54
N THR A 651 35.12 19.76 31.27
CA THR A 651 35.58 20.67 30.21
C THR A 651 34.85 20.34 28.91
N ASP A 652 34.78 21.28 27.97
CA ASP A 652 34.17 21.04 26.64
C ASP A 652 34.81 19.84 25.92
N ALA A 653 36.13 19.64 26.08
CA ALA A 653 36.87 18.52 25.51
C ALA A 653 36.51 17.16 26.12
N SER A 654 35.85 17.15 27.29
CA SER A 654 35.39 15.95 27.99
C SER A 654 33.90 15.69 27.84
N THR A 655 33.18 16.52 27.07
CA THR A 655 31.78 16.30 26.74
C THR A 655 31.66 15.09 25.82
N LEU A 656 30.84 14.13 26.23
CA LEU A 656 30.59 12.91 25.46
C LEU A 656 29.32 13.07 24.65
N TYR A 657 29.35 12.65 23.39
CA TYR A 657 28.18 12.67 22.51
C TYR A 657 27.73 11.26 22.17
N LEU A 658 26.44 11.00 22.30
CA LEU A 658 25.78 9.80 21.80
C LEU A 658 25.18 10.08 20.43
N GLY A 659 25.73 9.40 19.42
CA GLY A 659 25.21 9.45 18.07
C GLY A 659 24.02 8.51 17.82
N PRO A 660 23.31 8.68 16.70
CA PRO A 660 22.07 7.96 16.36
C PRO A 660 22.22 6.44 16.36
N CYS A 661 23.34 5.92 15.85
CA CYS A 661 23.59 4.47 15.77
C CYS A 661 23.71 3.81 17.13
N TRP A 662 24.14 4.53 18.18
CA TRP A 662 24.26 3.99 19.53
C TRP A 662 22.93 4.00 20.28
N ILE A 663 22.08 4.99 20.02
CA ILE A 663 20.79 5.14 20.69
C ILE A 663 19.87 3.94 20.40
N GLN A 664 19.93 3.35 19.20
CA GLN A 664 19.16 2.15 18.83
C GLN A 664 19.58 0.88 19.58
N PHE A 665 20.77 0.83 20.19
CA PHE A 665 21.21 -0.31 21.00
C PHE A 665 20.89 -0.14 22.49
N VAL A 666 20.64 1.09 22.94
CA VAL A 666 20.43 1.43 24.36
C VAL A 666 18.94 1.54 24.70
N LEU A 667 18.13 2.04 23.77
CA LEU A 667 16.66 2.03 23.85
C LEU A 667 16.11 0.75 23.25
#